data_AF-A0A652KR59-F1
#
_entry.id   AF-A0A652KR59-F1
#
_cell.length_a   1.000
_cell.length_b   1.000
_cell.length_c   1.000
_cell.angle_alpha   90.00
_cell.angle_beta   90.00
_cell.angle_gamma   90.00
#
_symmetry.space_group_name_H-M   'P 1'
#
loop_
_entity.id
_entity.type
_entity.pdbx_description
1 polymer ?
#
loop_
_entity_poly.entity_id
_entity_poly.type
_entity_poly.pdbx_seq_one_letter_code
_entity_poly.pdbx_strand_id
1 'polypeptide(L)'
;MIARRASAGPAPAQQDTGVRDVLGSAGRPLAGPMRSEMESRFGTDFSGVRLHTGAAAARSARAIGARAYTSGSHVVLGEGGRDKHTLAHELTHVVQQRQGPVSGTDRGDGLRISDPGDRFEREAESNARRVLSGPVPVARAVEGHGSGHHAGDGHDHGHHGPGTAQRAADPDAVQRLVGFEVELSVPSFAQHDTTGLNTVGGRAPSADLGAFFHGGFGYAATVMSEPNLTILTDHNSLARKAAQMYAVLCGLAGDGGQPVATGRPVSSLSNLEYVTAPFDEMAPGSDVAIGQVADRIDAHVNEIFGNDPKHRASRVPGSPVAGTGTPLAALREWLGPELFAGAEVQQAIADFQNDVKREMYIQATIGVLPSGLPSLYNFQTQVSHDSRRAAGKEHIADGWRDAAAAINRAVPQLRSDVVPHLLPGLESGDQQALTGTLALGLSYAIGSAMIEAGVRGPTASTKNAVPFLLKLANLGGIRRAATTDTLRERVVGQDVLQQLASWLHSQVPETGVGHWQGLLARYPANRANPAGPAYGHGATGVVNTAQMLDSLLNGTENFPVIAPGKALPKADEPNAAIVPHIGGQKGAPVEMRWLTTRATEAGQLRSMFKTITDEARKANLATVPSAESARIWEAATDPNAAAAAGGQGVHQAEMMEM
;
A
#
# COMPACT_ATOMS: atom_id res chain seq x y z
N MET A 1 24.78 -1.91 -25.24
CA MET A 1 25.22 -3.13 -24.54
C MET A 1 25.25 -2.81 -23.07
N ILE A 2 24.78 -3.71 -22.22
CA ILE A 2 24.64 -3.45 -20.79
C ILE A 2 25.42 -4.54 -20.03
N ALA A 3 26.36 -4.15 -19.16
CA ALA A 3 27.36 -5.08 -18.62
C ALA A 3 27.77 -4.77 -17.15
N ARG A 4 27.65 -5.78 -16.27
CA ARG A 4 27.92 -5.64 -14.83
C ARG A 4 29.39 -5.83 -14.46
N ARG A 5 30.10 -4.77 -14.07
CA ARG A 5 31.52 -4.81 -13.66
C ARG A 5 31.78 -5.47 -12.30
N ALA A 6 32.91 -6.17 -12.17
CA ALA A 6 33.54 -6.47 -10.87
C ALA A 6 34.60 -5.40 -10.52
N SER A 7 34.80 -5.14 -9.23
CA SER A 7 35.67 -4.07 -8.66
C SER A 7 37.09 -4.03 -9.26
N ALA A 8 37.62 -2.81 -9.43
CA ALA A 8 38.66 -2.47 -10.40
C ALA A 8 40.11 -2.79 -9.98
N GLY A 9 40.88 -3.33 -10.94
CA GLY A 9 42.34 -3.20 -11.06
C GLY A 9 42.69 -2.56 -12.42
N PRO A 10 43.93 -2.04 -12.64
CA PRO A 10 44.25 -1.19 -13.78
C PRO A 10 44.32 -1.96 -15.11
N ALA A 11 43.97 -1.27 -16.21
CA ALA A 11 43.81 -1.83 -17.55
C ALA A 11 45.12 -1.95 -18.34
N PRO A 12 45.34 -3.03 -19.12
CA PRO A 12 46.27 -3.03 -20.25
C PRO A 12 45.55 -3.02 -21.62
N ALA A 13 46.38 -2.83 -22.65
CA ALA A 13 46.15 -2.57 -24.07
C ALA A 13 44.92 -3.18 -24.75
N GLN A 14 44.46 -2.46 -25.79
CA GLN A 14 43.34 -2.71 -26.71
C GLN A 14 43.32 -4.15 -27.25
N GLN A 15 42.77 -5.07 -26.46
CA GLN A 15 42.50 -6.46 -26.83
C GLN A 15 41.17 -6.53 -27.58
N ASP A 16 41.14 -7.30 -28.65
CA ASP A 16 39.89 -7.71 -29.30
C ASP A 16 38.96 -8.33 -28.25
N THR A 17 37.86 -7.64 -27.96
CA THR A 17 36.95 -8.04 -26.87
C THR A 17 36.16 -9.30 -27.22
N GLY A 18 36.23 -9.79 -28.46
CA GLY A 18 35.49 -10.97 -28.94
C GLY A 18 33.97 -10.81 -28.89
N VAL A 19 33.49 -9.59 -28.57
CA VAL A 19 32.07 -9.27 -28.38
C VAL A 19 31.29 -9.43 -29.68
N ARG A 20 31.81 -8.88 -30.78
CA ARG A 20 31.15 -8.95 -32.10
C ARG A 20 31.06 -10.40 -32.59
N ASP A 21 32.11 -11.19 -32.40
CA ASP A 21 32.15 -12.59 -32.80
C ASP A 21 31.14 -13.45 -32.00
N VAL A 22 31.06 -13.24 -30.68
CA VAL A 22 30.08 -13.95 -29.84
C VAL A 22 28.65 -13.56 -30.23
N LEU A 23 28.37 -12.27 -30.40
CA LEU A 23 27.04 -11.77 -30.80
C LEU A 23 26.65 -12.19 -32.22
N GLY A 24 27.61 -12.37 -33.13
CA GLY A 24 27.40 -12.87 -34.49
C GLY A 24 27.18 -14.38 -34.59
N SER A 25 27.42 -15.13 -33.51
CA SER A 25 27.12 -16.56 -33.45
C SER A 25 25.64 -16.83 -33.21
N ALA A 26 25.15 -18.04 -33.50
CA ALA A 26 23.72 -18.36 -33.41
C ALA A 26 23.14 -18.31 -31.97
N GLY A 27 23.98 -18.48 -30.94
CA GLY A 27 23.54 -18.68 -29.56
C GLY A 27 22.59 -19.88 -29.38
N ARG A 28 22.04 -20.06 -28.19
CA ARG A 28 21.00 -21.07 -27.91
C ARG A 28 19.76 -20.40 -27.34
N PRO A 29 18.53 -20.83 -27.68
CA PRO A 29 17.34 -20.31 -27.00
C PRO A 29 17.39 -20.63 -25.50
N LEU A 30 16.66 -19.87 -24.68
CA LEU A 30 16.44 -20.27 -23.29
C LEU A 30 15.77 -21.65 -23.24
N ALA A 31 16.23 -22.49 -22.31
CA ALA A 31 15.66 -23.82 -22.11
C ALA A 31 14.19 -23.71 -21.68
N GLY A 32 13.31 -24.56 -22.22
CA GLY A 32 11.85 -24.45 -22.07
C GLY A 32 11.34 -24.21 -20.64
N PRO A 33 11.79 -24.96 -19.61
CA PRO A 33 11.38 -24.72 -18.22
C PRO A 33 11.84 -23.35 -17.69
N MET A 34 13.09 -22.97 -17.95
CA MET A 34 13.63 -21.67 -17.53
C MET A 34 12.94 -20.51 -18.26
N ARG A 35 12.65 -20.70 -19.56
CA ARG A 35 11.95 -19.72 -20.37
C ARG A 35 10.53 -19.52 -19.83
N SER A 36 9.77 -20.59 -19.64
CA SER A 36 8.39 -20.52 -19.13
C SER A 36 8.32 -19.90 -17.74
N GLU A 37 9.28 -20.24 -16.86
CA GLU A 37 9.41 -19.63 -15.53
C GLU A 37 9.66 -18.12 -15.65
N MET A 38 10.62 -17.70 -16.48
CA MET A 38 10.94 -16.28 -16.63
C MET A 38 9.82 -15.51 -17.36
N GLU A 39 9.18 -16.09 -18.38
CA GLU A 39 8.04 -15.48 -19.07
C GLU A 39 6.86 -15.28 -18.12
N SER A 40 6.56 -16.27 -17.27
CA SER A 40 5.52 -16.14 -16.24
C SER A 40 5.84 -15.08 -15.20
N ARG A 41 7.11 -14.93 -14.82
CA ARG A 41 7.54 -13.95 -13.81
C ARG A 41 7.63 -12.52 -14.37
N PHE A 42 7.95 -12.36 -15.66
CA PHE A 42 8.10 -11.06 -16.33
C PHE A 42 6.85 -10.63 -17.11
N GLY A 43 5.90 -11.53 -17.36
CA GLY A 43 4.75 -11.27 -18.24
C GLY A 43 5.15 -10.91 -19.68
N THR A 44 6.33 -11.36 -20.12
CA THR A 44 6.94 -10.96 -21.41
C THR A 44 7.46 -12.19 -22.15
N ASP A 45 7.28 -12.22 -23.47
CA ASP A 45 7.82 -13.29 -24.33
C ASP A 45 9.34 -13.21 -24.48
N PHE A 46 10.04 -14.30 -24.13
CA PHE A 46 11.48 -14.46 -24.27
C PHE A 46 11.87 -15.49 -25.33
N SER A 47 10.93 -15.93 -26.17
CA SER A 47 11.17 -16.86 -27.29
C SER A 47 12.28 -16.39 -28.25
N GLY A 48 12.42 -15.08 -28.43
CA GLY A 48 13.44 -14.45 -29.27
C GLY A 48 14.82 -14.32 -28.63
N VAL A 49 14.99 -14.65 -27.33
CA VAL A 49 16.26 -14.44 -26.62
C VAL A 49 17.28 -15.55 -26.93
N ARG A 50 18.52 -15.15 -27.22
CA ARG A 50 19.65 -16.04 -27.52
C ARG A 50 20.72 -15.96 -26.44
N LEU A 51 20.96 -17.09 -25.79
CA LEU A 51 21.96 -17.27 -24.76
C LEU A 51 23.29 -17.74 -25.34
N HIS A 52 24.35 -17.02 -25.06
CA HIS A 52 25.72 -17.37 -25.42
C HIS A 52 26.48 -17.81 -24.18
N THR A 53 27.04 -19.01 -24.22
CA THR A 53 27.78 -19.60 -23.10
C THR A 53 29.00 -20.36 -23.62
N GLY A 54 29.94 -20.71 -22.73
CA GLY A 54 31.17 -21.43 -23.09
C GLY A 54 32.39 -20.52 -23.15
N ALA A 55 33.53 -21.06 -23.60
CA ALA A 55 34.82 -20.38 -23.46
C ALA A 55 34.90 -19.03 -24.19
N ALA A 56 34.29 -18.91 -25.37
CA ALA A 56 34.24 -17.66 -26.12
C ALA A 56 33.40 -16.58 -25.41
N ALA A 57 32.20 -16.94 -24.93
CA ALA A 57 31.34 -16.05 -24.14
C ALA A 57 32.02 -15.59 -22.84
N ALA A 58 32.71 -16.49 -22.14
CA ALA A 58 33.44 -16.19 -20.92
C ALA A 58 34.64 -15.24 -21.14
N ARG A 59 35.40 -15.44 -22.22
CA ARG A 59 36.47 -14.50 -22.61
C ARG A 59 35.89 -13.12 -22.95
N SER A 60 34.80 -13.08 -23.71
CA SER A 60 34.17 -11.83 -24.12
C SER A 60 33.61 -11.03 -22.95
N ALA A 61 32.90 -11.69 -22.02
CA ALA A 61 32.40 -11.03 -20.82
C ALA A 61 33.55 -10.47 -19.96
N ARG A 62 34.62 -11.26 -19.76
CA ARG A 62 35.81 -10.83 -19.02
C ARG A 62 36.51 -9.63 -19.66
N ALA A 63 36.62 -9.59 -20.99
CA ALA A 63 37.28 -8.50 -21.71
C ALA A 63 36.60 -7.13 -21.49
N ILE A 64 35.29 -7.11 -21.27
CA ILE A 64 34.56 -5.88 -20.91
C ILE A 64 34.42 -5.68 -19.39
N GLY A 65 35.04 -6.55 -18.60
CA GLY A 65 35.03 -6.53 -17.14
C GLY A 65 33.75 -7.06 -16.50
N ALA A 66 32.92 -7.81 -17.24
CA ALA A 66 31.60 -8.24 -16.81
C ALA A 66 31.47 -9.74 -16.54
N ARG A 67 30.49 -10.11 -15.69
CA ARG A 67 30.12 -11.51 -15.43
C ARG A 67 29.09 -12.03 -16.43
N ALA A 68 28.21 -11.14 -16.88
CA ALA A 68 27.26 -11.34 -17.96
C ALA A 68 26.97 -9.98 -18.61
N TYR A 69 26.42 -9.99 -19.82
CA TYR A 69 25.97 -8.78 -20.49
C TYR A 69 24.86 -9.04 -21.51
N THR A 70 24.11 -7.98 -21.84
CA THR A 70 22.99 -8.02 -22.78
C THR A 70 23.13 -7.03 -23.93
N SER A 71 22.85 -7.48 -25.15
CA SER A 71 22.79 -6.66 -26.35
C SER A 71 21.65 -7.10 -27.26
N GLY A 72 20.65 -6.23 -27.42
CA GLY A 72 19.40 -6.55 -28.10
C GLY A 72 18.70 -7.73 -27.44
N SER A 73 18.47 -8.80 -28.21
CA SER A 73 17.92 -10.07 -27.70
C SER A 73 19.00 -11.12 -27.39
N HIS A 74 20.27 -10.73 -27.30
CA HIS A 74 21.37 -11.64 -26.97
C HIS A 74 21.84 -11.43 -25.54
N VAL A 75 21.94 -12.52 -24.78
CA VAL A 75 22.48 -12.55 -23.42
C VAL A 75 23.75 -13.40 -23.41
N VAL A 76 24.86 -12.85 -22.95
CA VAL A 76 26.16 -13.53 -22.89
C VAL A 76 26.50 -13.81 -21.43
N LEU A 77 26.64 -15.08 -21.06
CA LEU A 77 26.98 -15.48 -19.70
C LEU A 77 28.44 -15.93 -19.62
N GLY A 78 29.21 -15.22 -18.81
CA GLY A 78 30.60 -15.55 -18.49
C GLY A 78 30.74 -16.49 -17.28
N GLU A 79 31.95 -16.58 -16.76
CA GLU A 79 32.23 -17.34 -15.53
C GLU A 79 31.53 -16.68 -14.33
N GLY A 80 30.74 -17.46 -13.59
CA GLY A 80 29.99 -16.98 -12.43
C GLY A 80 28.72 -16.19 -12.74
N GLY A 81 28.29 -16.09 -14.00
CA GLY A 81 27.04 -15.42 -14.42
C GLY A 81 25.87 -16.37 -14.73
N ARG A 82 25.96 -17.64 -14.34
CA ARG A 82 24.97 -18.69 -14.69
C ARG A 82 23.88 -18.91 -13.64
N ASP A 83 23.89 -18.14 -12.56
CA ASP A 83 22.86 -18.21 -11.55
C ASP A 83 21.56 -17.53 -12.03
N LYS A 84 20.43 -17.90 -11.42
CA LYS A 84 19.12 -17.39 -11.81
C LYS A 84 18.99 -15.88 -11.65
N HIS A 85 19.65 -15.31 -10.64
CA HIS A 85 19.60 -13.88 -10.37
C HIS A 85 20.29 -13.09 -11.47
N THR A 86 21.49 -13.51 -11.87
CA THR A 86 22.19 -12.91 -13.01
C THR A 86 21.36 -13.05 -14.30
N LEU A 87 20.76 -14.20 -14.56
CA LEU A 87 19.90 -14.36 -15.75
C LEU A 87 18.68 -13.42 -15.73
N ALA A 88 17.99 -13.28 -14.59
CA ALA A 88 16.86 -12.38 -14.45
C ALA A 88 17.27 -10.90 -14.62
N HIS A 89 18.45 -10.53 -14.13
CA HIS A 89 19.04 -9.20 -14.36
C HIS A 89 19.22 -8.93 -15.85
N GLU A 90 19.87 -9.85 -16.57
CA GLU A 90 20.10 -9.72 -18.01
C GLU A 90 18.81 -9.72 -18.84
N LEU A 91 17.80 -10.52 -18.46
CA LEU A 91 16.50 -10.48 -19.12
C LEU A 91 15.77 -9.15 -18.93
N THR A 92 16.00 -8.45 -17.83
CA THR A 92 15.48 -7.08 -17.65
C THR A 92 16.08 -6.13 -18.67
N HIS A 93 17.37 -6.28 -18.98
CA HIS A 93 18.02 -5.49 -20.03
C HIS A 93 17.48 -5.79 -21.43
N VAL A 94 17.02 -7.02 -21.70
CA VAL A 94 16.31 -7.35 -22.95
C VAL A 94 15.00 -6.54 -23.03
N VAL A 95 14.24 -6.50 -21.94
CA VAL A 95 12.98 -5.73 -21.89
C VAL A 95 13.23 -4.23 -22.09
N GLN A 96 14.20 -3.67 -21.37
CA GLN A 96 14.57 -2.25 -21.49
C GLN A 96 14.99 -1.88 -22.93
N GLN A 97 15.84 -2.69 -23.57
CA GLN A 97 16.32 -2.41 -24.94
C GLN A 97 15.23 -2.57 -26.01
N ARG A 98 14.14 -3.30 -25.73
CA ARG A 98 12.95 -3.35 -26.62
C ARG A 98 12.11 -2.08 -26.54
N GLN A 99 12.17 -1.35 -25.43
CA GLN A 99 11.39 -0.12 -25.22
C GLN A 99 12.09 1.14 -25.75
N GLY A 100 13.39 1.05 -26.07
CA GLY A 100 14.13 2.12 -26.73
C GLY A 100 15.64 2.08 -26.47
N PRO A 101 16.40 3.04 -27.04
CA PRO A 101 17.83 3.14 -26.81
C PRO A 101 18.16 3.39 -25.32
N VAL A 102 19.04 2.56 -24.77
CA VAL A 102 19.53 2.68 -23.39
C VAL A 102 20.85 3.46 -23.37
N SER A 103 20.95 4.48 -22.52
CA SER A 103 22.18 5.27 -22.35
C SER A 103 23.35 4.40 -21.91
N GLY A 104 24.55 4.65 -22.46
CA GLY A 104 25.78 3.97 -22.06
C GLY A 104 27.00 4.80 -22.42
N THR A 105 28.09 4.60 -21.68
CA THR A 105 29.37 5.28 -21.91
C THR A 105 30.05 4.68 -23.13
N ASP A 106 30.43 5.52 -24.09
CA ASP A 106 31.21 5.12 -25.26
C ASP A 106 32.66 4.80 -24.85
N ARG A 107 33.15 3.62 -25.21
CA ARG A 107 34.55 3.21 -24.94
C ARG A 107 35.53 3.51 -26.08
N GLY A 108 35.08 4.14 -27.17
CA GLY A 108 35.93 4.51 -28.31
C GLY A 108 36.21 3.35 -29.29
N ASP A 109 35.63 2.16 -29.06
CA ASP A 109 35.65 0.99 -29.94
C ASP A 109 34.29 0.75 -30.65
N GLY A 110 33.35 1.70 -30.49
CA GLY A 110 31.98 1.63 -31.00
C GLY A 110 31.03 0.82 -30.12
N LEU A 111 31.45 0.37 -28.94
CA LEU A 111 30.59 -0.23 -27.92
C LEU A 111 30.20 0.81 -26.86
N ARG A 112 28.90 0.95 -26.64
CA ARG A 112 28.34 1.68 -25.50
C ARG A 112 28.03 0.72 -24.37
N ILE A 113 28.67 0.92 -23.22
CA ILE A 113 28.56 0.09 -22.03
C ILE A 113 27.95 0.93 -20.90
N SER A 114 26.90 0.41 -20.26
CA SER A 114 26.30 0.98 -19.05
C SER A 114 27.28 1.02 -17.88
N ASP A 115 27.13 2.02 -17.01
CA ASP A 115 27.80 2.06 -15.72
C ASP A 115 26.94 1.35 -14.64
N PRO A 116 27.50 0.56 -13.72
CA PRO A 116 26.73 -0.05 -12.63
C PRO A 116 25.94 0.94 -11.75
N GLY A 117 26.35 2.22 -11.74
CA GLY A 117 25.64 3.33 -11.12
C GLY A 117 24.54 3.96 -12.00
N ASP A 118 24.23 3.42 -13.19
CA ASP A 118 23.18 3.93 -14.05
C ASP A 118 21.79 3.47 -13.60
N ARG A 119 20.77 4.27 -13.96
CA ARG A 119 19.37 3.96 -13.61
C ARG A 119 18.94 2.57 -14.08
N PHE A 120 19.37 2.17 -15.27
CA PHE A 120 18.98 0.92 -15.91
C PHE A 120 19.59 -0.31 -15.24
N GLU A 121 20.81 -0.19 -14.68
CA GLU A 121 21.49 -1.24 -13.93
C GLU A 121 20.85 -1.45 -12.55
N ARG A 122 20.49 -0.35 -11.87
CA ARG A 122 19.75 -0.43 -10.59
C ARG A 122 18.35 -1.01 -10.78
N GLU A 123 17.66 -0.63 -11.86
CA GLU A 123 16.36 -1.17 -12.20
C GLU A 123 16.44 -2.66 -12.51
N ALA A 124 17.43 -3.11 -13.29
CA ALA A 124 17.63 -4.51 -13.59
C ALA A 124 17.96 -5.36 -12.35
N GLU A 125 18.76 -4.84 -11.42
CA GLU A 125 19.08 -5.54 -10.16
C GLU A 125 17.85 -5.63 -9.25
N SER A 126 17.07 -4.54 -9.15
CA SER A 126 15.81 -4.54 -8.39
C SER A 126 14.80 -5.52 -8.98
N ASN A 127 14.66 -5.51 -10.31
CA ASN A 127 13.74 -6.37 -11.02
C ASN A 127 14.14 -7.85 -10.91
N ALA A 128 15.43 -8.17 -11.00
CA ALA A 128 15.95 -9.52 -10.80
C ALA A 128 15.61 -10.09 -9.42
N ARG A 129 15.69 -9.27 -8.36
CA ARG A 129 15.30 -9.67 -7.00
C ARG A 129 13.79 -9.91 -6.91
N ARG A 130 13.00 -8.98 -7.46
CA ARG A 130 11.53 -9.00 -7.43
C ARG A 130 10.96 -10.23 -8.13
N VAL A 131 11.39 -10.50 -9.35
CA VAL A 131 10.86 -11.60 -10.16
C VAL A 131 11.21 -12.96 -9.56
N LEU A 132 12.27 -13.05 -8.75
CA LEU A 132 12.71 -14.29 -8.09
C LEU A 132 12.20 -14.48 -6.65
N SER A 133 11.67 -13.43 -5.98
CA SER A 133 11.23 -13.50 -4.58
C SER A 133 9.80 -14.03 -4.37
N GLY A 134 8.98 -14.10 -5.42
CA GLY A 134 7.61 -14.64 -5.35
C GLY A 134 7.50 -16.12 -5.78
N PRO A 135 6.47 -16.86 -5.31
CA PRO A 135 6.15 -18.19 -5.83
C PRO A 135 5.80 -18.13 -7.32
N VAL A 136 6.20 -19.14 -8.11
CA VAL A 136 5.92 -19.19 -9.56
C VAL A 136 4.40 -19.24 -9.76
N PRO A 137 3.78 -18.28 -10.47
CA PRO A 137 2.36 -18.37 -10.82
C PRO A 137 2.11 -19.64 -11.64
N VAL A 138 1.17 -20.48 -11.21
CA VAL A 138 0.77 -21.66 -11.99
C VAL A 138 0.00 -21.17 -13.22
N ALA A 139 0.57 -21.35 -14.40
CA ALA A 139 -0.09 -21.03 -15.66
C ALA A 139 -1.41 -21.81 -15.77
N ARG A 140 -2.55 -21.09 -15.83
CA ARG A 140 -3.85 -21.68 -16.19
C ARG A 140 -3.73 -22.30 -17.57
N ALA A 141 -4.09 -23.57 -17.68
CA ALA A 141 -4.16 -24.31 -18.93
C ALA A 141 -5.12 -23.60 -19.89
N VAL A 142 -4.63 -23.31 -21.09
CA VAL A 142 -5.41 -22.78 -22.21
C VAL A 142 -6.31 -23.91 -22.70
N GLU A 143 -7.62 -23.80 -22.45
CA GLU A 143 -8.62 -24.64 -23.11
C GLU A 143 -8.72 -24.25 -24.59
N GLY A 144 -8.61 -25.26 -25.45
CA GLY A 144 -8.47 -25.11 -26.90
C GLY A 144 -9.71 -24.54 -27.56
N HIS A 145 -9.49 -23.55 -28.41
CA HIS A 145 -10.48 -23.13 -29.42
C HIS A 145 -10.55 -24.19 -30.53
N GLY A 146 -11.67 -24.91 -30.55
CA GLY A 146 -12.11 -25.71 -31.68
C GLY A 146 -12.49 -24.82 -32.86
N SER A 147 -11.89 -25.11 -34.01
CA SER A 147 -12.22 -24.58 -35.32
C SER A 147 -13.65 -24.91 -35.74
N GLY A 148 -14.42 -23.91 -36.15
CA GLY A 148 -15.70 -24.09 -36.83
C GLY A 148 -15.86 -23.04 -37.94
N HIS A 149 -15.70 -23.48 -39.18
CA HIS A 149 -16.00 -22.73 -40.40
C HIS A 149 -17.49 -22.36 -40.47
N HIS A 150 -17.82 -21.14 -40.90
CA HIS A 150 -18.86 -20.90 -41.90
C HIS A 150 -18.68 -19.54 -42.58
N ALA A 151 -18.66 -19.57 -43.91
CA ALA A 151 -18.70 -18.43 -44.81
C ALA A 151 -20.15 -18.13 -45.23
N GLY A 152 -20.44 -16.87 -45.59
CA GLY A 152 -21.53 -16.55 -46.51
C GLY A 152 -22.38 -15.31 -46.18
N ASP A 153 -22.12 -14.26 -46.97
CA ASP A 153 -23.03 -13.26 -47.55
C ASP A 153 -23.58 -12.08 -46.74
N GLY A 154 -23.33 -10.89 -47.33
CA GLY A 154 -23.63 -9.58 -46.78
C GLY A 154 -25.08 -9.14 -46.96
N HIS A 155 -25.41 -8.04 -46.29
CA HIS A 155 -26.18 -6.93 -46.86
C HIS A 155 -25.80 -5.64 -46.12
N ASP A 156 -25.54 -4.62 -46.92
CA ASP A 156 -25.28 -3.23 -46.57
C ASP A 156 -26.59 -2.54 -46.20
N HIS A 157 -26.62 -1.79 -45.08
CA HIS A 157 -27.37 -0.54 -44.95
C HIS A 157 -26.90 0.23 -43.69
N GLY A 158 -26.50 1.48 -43.92
CA GLY A 158 -25.81 2.33 -42.96
C GLY A 158 -26.64 2.88 -41.81
N HIS A 159 -25.95 3.03 -40.69
CA HIS A 159 -26.20 4.05 -39.67
C HIS A 159 -24.85 4.57 -39.16
N HIS A 160 -24.59 5.86 -39.40
CA HIS A 160 -23.49 6.59 -38.77
C HIS A 160 -23.77 6.75 -37.27
N GLY A 161 -23.19 5.87 -36.45
CA GLY A 161 -23.00 6.09 -35.02
C GLY A 161 -21.62 6.73 -34.76
N PRO A 162 -21.47 7.60 -33.75
CA PRO A 162 -20.16 8.17 -33.42
C PRO A 162 -19.25 7.04 -32.96
N GLY A 163 -18.07 6.95 -33.58
CA GLY A 163 -17.09 5.93 -33.28
C GLY A 163 -16.76 5.94 -31.79
N THR A 164 -16.99 4.79 -31.15
CA THR A 164 -16.40 4.47 -29.85
C THR A 164 -14.89 4.39 -30.05
N ALA A 165 -14.22 5.53 -29.91
CA ALA A 165 -12.82 5.55 -29.54
C ALA A 165 -12.77 4.85 -28.18
N GLN A 166 -12.36 3.58 -28.20
CA GLN A 166 -11.95 2.86 -27.02
C GLN A 166 -10.69 3.58 -26.52
N ARG A 167 -10.91 4.66 -25.75
CA ARG A 167 -9.86 5.36 -25.02
C ARG A 167 -9.21 4.27 -24.16
N ALA A 168 -7.94 4.01 -24.42
CA ALA A 168 -7.11 3.23 -23.54
C ALA A 168 -7.30 3.79 -22.12
N ALA A 169 -7.78 2.95 -21.20
CA ALA A 169 -7.91 3.33 -19.80
C ALA A 169 -6.54 3.82 -19.32
N ASP A 170 -6.51 5.04 -18.80
CA ASP A 170 -5.32 5.67 -18.23
C ASP A 170 -4.94 4.90 -16.95
N PRO A 171 -3.81 4.18 -16.91
CA PRO A 171 -3.44 3.33 -15.77
C PRO A 171 -3.12 4.12 -14.51
N ASP A 172 -3.01 5.45 -14.58
CA ASP A 172 -2.43 6.25 -13.49
C ASP A 172 -3.31 7.41 -12.99
N ALA A 173 -4.63 7.23 -13.03
CA ALA A 173 -5.58 8.17 -12.44
C ALA A 173 -6.06 7.70 -11.06
N VAL A 174 -6.29 8.65 -10.17
CA VAL A 174 -6.53 8.42 -8.75
C VAL A 174 -8.03 8.26 -8.45
N GLN A 175 -8.34 7.45 -7.44
CA GLN A 175 -9.68 7.16 -6.91
C GLN A 175 -10.38 8.40 -6.32
N ARG A 176 -11.70 8.50 -6.55
CA ARG A 176 -12.65 9.37 -5.82
C ARG A 176 -13.50 8.64 -4.78
N LEU A 177 -13.46 7.31 -4.81
CA LEU A 177 -14.35 6.47 -4.02
C LEU A 177 -13.98 6.46 -2.53
N VAL A 178 -14.92 5.99 -1.72
CA VAL A 178 -14.76 5.76 -0.29
C VAL A 178 -14.70 4.26 -0.03
N GLY A 179 -13.59 3.78 0.53
CA GLY A 179 -13.43 2.42 1.03
C GLY A 179 -13.18 2.41 2.54
N PHE A 180 -13.65 1.36 3.20
CA PHE A 180 -13.49 1.15 4.63
C PHE A 180 -12.75 -0.16 4.94
N GLU A 181 -11.89 -0.07 5.94
CA GLU A 181 -11.22 -1.16 6.64
C GLU A 181 -11.65 -1.11 8.12
N VAL A 182 -12.08 -2.24 8.68
CA VAL A 182 -12.45 -2.36 10.09
C VAL A 182 -11.64 -3.48 10.72
N GLU A 183 -10.78 -3.16 11.68
CA GLU A 183 -10.03 -4.17 12.43
C GLU A 183 -10.81 -4.59 13.68
N LEU A 184 -10.87 -5.90 13.93
CA LEU A 184 -11.46 -6.50 15.12
C LEU A 184 -10.41 -7.32 15.87
N SER A 185 -10.24 -7.03 17.15
CA SER A 185 -9.26 -7.69 18.01
C SER A 185 -9.75 -9.05 18.50
N VAL A 186 -9.72 -10.05 17.62
CA VAL A 186 -10.00 -11.47 17.89
C VAL A 186 -8.98 -12.33 17.13
N PRO A 187 -8.49 -13.43 17.71
CA PRO A 187 -7.51 -14.26 17.02
C PRO A 187 -8.16 -14.99 15.85
N SER A 188 -7.42 -15.24 14.79
CA SER A 188 -7.85 -16.09 13.68
C SER A 188 -6.82 -17.18 13.40
N PHE A 189 -7.30 -18.40 13.19
CA PHE A 189 -6.46 -19.58 12.96
C PHE A 189 -7.16 -20.63 12.10
N ALA A 190 -6.40 -21.33 11.27
CA ALA A 190 -6.78 -22.54 10.57
C ALA A 190 -6.53 -23.78 11.43
N GLN A 191 -7.01 -24.94 10.98
CA GLN A 191 -6.64 -26.22 11.58
C GLN A 191 -5.14 -26.45 11.47
N HIS A 192 -4.55 -26.96 12.54
CA HIS A 192 -3.16 -27.38 12.59
C HIS A 192 -3.03 -28.56 13.55
N ASP A 193 -2.03 -29.40 13.33
CA ASP A 193 -1.68 -30.46 14.28
C ASP A 193 -1.14 -29.90 15.60
N THR A 194 -0.92 -30.79 16.56
CA THR A 194 -0.43 -30.45 17.90
C THR A 194 1.09 -30.58 18.01
N THR A 195 1.82 -30.51 16.90
CA THR A 195 3.29 -30.66 16.91
C THR A 195 3.92 -29.62 17.82
N GLY A 196 4.72 -30.09 18.77
CA GLY A 196 5.37 -29.23 19.77
C GLY A 196 4.59 -29.11 21.08
N LEU A 197 3.35 -29.59 21.17
CA LEU A 197 2.58 -29.69 22.40
C LEU A 197 2.68 -31.12 22.97
N ASN A 198 3.24 -31.28 24.18
CA ASN A 198 3.48 -32.59 24.79
C ASN A 198 2.28 -33.07 25.62
N THR A 199 2.23 -34.37 25.91
CA THR A 199 1.27 -34.93 26.87
C THR A 199 1.56 -34.42 28.29
N VAL A 200 0.50 -34.12 29.05
CA VAL A 200 0.59 -33.59 30.42
C VAL A 200 -0.34 -34.36 31.35
N GLY A 201 0.19 -35.05 32.34
CA GLY A 201 -0.55 -35.95 33.22
C GLY A 201 -1.27 -37.06 32.44
N GLY A 202 -0.69 -37.56 31.36
CA GLY A 202 -1.33 -38.52 30.44
C GLY A 202 -2.39 -37.93 29.51
N ARG A 203 -2.62 -36.61 29.54
CA ARG A 203 -3.62 -35.92 28.71
C ARG A 203 -2.98 -35.36 27.45
N ALA A 204 -3.49 -35.78 26.29
CA ALA A 204 -3.02 -35.28 25.00
C ALA A 204 -3.63 -33.90 24.68
N PRO A 205 -2.89 -33.01 23.99
CA PRO A 205 -3.46 -31.76 23.48
C PRO A 205 -4.54 -32.04 22.42
N SER A 206 -5.56 -31.17 22.36
CA SER A 206 -6.61 -31.25 21.34
C SER A 206 -6.21 -30.53 20.05
N ALA A 207 -6.92 -30.83 18.95
CA ALA A 207 -6.76 -30.12 17.68
C ALA A 207 -7.02 -28.61 17.80
N ASP A 208 -7.91 -28.18 18.70
CA ASP A 208 -8.16 -26.75 18.95
C ASP A 208 -6.92 -26.03 19.50
N LEU A 209 -6.11 -26.72 20.31
CA LEU A 209 -4.84 -26.17 20.81
C LEU A 209 -3.77 -26.13 19.71
N GLY A 210 -3.73 -27.14 18.85
CA GLY A 210 -2.89 -27.14 17.65
C GLY A 210 -3.22 -25.94 16.76
N ALA A 211 -4.49 -25.77 16.43
CA ALA A 211 -5.00 -24.64 15.65
C ALA A 211 -4.67 -23.29 16.31
N PHE A 212 -4.94 -23.13 17.60
CA PHE A 212 -4.70 -21.87 18.32
C PHE A 212 -3.22 -21.47 18.39
N PHE A 213 -2.30 -22.42 18.62
CA PHE A 213 -0.87 -22.08 18.77
C PHE A 213 -0.06 -22.16 17.47
N HIS A 214 -0.51 -22.91 16.46
CA HIS A 214 0.27 -23.17 15.25
C HIS A 214 -0.48 -22.88 13.94
N GLY A 215 -1.80 -22.65 14.02
CA GLY A 215 -2.67 -22.45 12.85
C GLY A 215 -2.90 -21.00 12.45
N GLY A 216 -2.17 -20.03 12.99
CA GLY A 216 -2.28 -18.63 12.56
C GLY A 216 -2.12 -18.43 11.05
N PHE A 217 -2.80 -17.42 10.52
CA PHE A 217 -2.69 -17.06 9.10
C PHE A 217 -1.56 -16.07 8.84
N GLY A 218 -1.00 -16.12 7.63
CA GLY A 218 -0.13 -15.05 7.13
C GLY A 218 -0.86 -13.71 7.02
N TYR A 219 -0.12 -12.63 6.79
CA TYR A 219 -0.71 -11.31 6.53
C TYR A 219 -1.58 -11.33 5.27
N ALA A 220 -2.72 -10.62 5.34
CA ALA A 220 -3.67 -10.44 4.24
C ALA A 220 -4.23 -11.76 3.65
N ALA A 221 -4.29 -12.82 4.45
CA ALA A 221 -4.93 -14.07 4.01
C ALA A 221 -6.45 -13.90 4.03
N THR A 222 -7.10 -14.33 2.94
CA THR A 222 -8.57 -14.26 2.85
C THR A 222 -9.23 -15.31 3.74
N VAL A 223 -10.05 -14.85 4.67
CA VAL A 223 -10.86 -15.67 5.60
C VAL A 223 -12.21 -16.01 4.98
N MET A 224 -12.87 -15.03 4.37
CA MET A 224 -14.09 -15.17 3.57
C MET A 224 -14.29 -13.95 2.68
N SER A 225 -15.10 -14.10 1.63
CA SER A 225 -15.45 -13.02 0.72
C SER A 225 -16.92 -13.11 0.32
N GLU A 226 -17.59 -11.97 0.36
CA GLU A 226 -18.97 -11.75 -0.01
C GLU A 226 -19.10 -10.49 -0.88
N PRO A 227 -20.23 -10.26 -1.56
CA PRO A 227 -20.43 -9.02 -2.33
C PRO A 227 -20.20 -7.78 -1.46
N ASN A 228 -19.23 -6.95 -1.88
CA ASN A 228 -18.79 -5.71 -1.24
C ASN A 228 -18.11 -5.83 0.13
N LEU A 229 -17.77 -7.04 0.58
CA LEU A 229 -17.12 -7.27 1.87
C LEU A 229 -16.19 -8.48 1.82
N THR A 230 -14.93 -8.29 2.14
CA THR A 230 -13.96 -9.37 2.29
C THR A 230 -13.37 -9.31 3.69
N ILE A 231 -13.26 -10.45 4.35
CA ILE A 231 -12.59 -10.57 5.65
C ILE A 231 -11.20 -11.14 5.43
N LEU A 232 -10.20 -10.44 5.91
CA LEU A 232 -8.79 -10.77 5.82
C LEU A 232 -8.18 -10.94 7.21
N THR A 233 -6.94 -11.38 7.23
CA THR A 233 -6.11 -11.43 8.42
C THR A 233 -5.12 -10.27 8.48
N ASP A 234 -5.00 -9.61 9.63
CA ASP A 234 -4.09 -8.48 9.84
C ASP A 234 -3.13 -8.67 11.05
N HIS A 235 -2.03 -7.92 11.05
CA HIS A 235 -1.00 -7.89 12.08
C HIS A 235 -1.47 -7.17 13.36
N ASN A 236 -1.28 -7.81 14.52
CA ASN A 236 -1.85 -7.30 15.77
C ASN A 236 -1.01 -7.53 17.04
N SER A 237 -1.56 -7.10 18.18
CA SER A 237 -1.00 -7.35 19.52
C SER A 237 -1.22 -8.79 20.02
N LEU A 238 -2.26 -9.49 19.56
CA LEU A 238 -2.58 -10.85 19.99
C LEU A 238 -1.48 -11.85 19.63
N ALA A 239 -0.82 -11.70 18.48
CA ALA A 239 0.36 -12.50 18.12
C ALA A 239 1.41 -12.53 19.23
N ARG A 240 1.72 -11.36 19.79
CA ARG A 240 2.71 -11.22 20.86
C ARG A 240 2.22 -11.85 22.16
N LYS A 241 0.95 -11.63 22.53
CA LYS A 241 0.36 -12.21 23.75
C LYS A 241 0.25 -13.73 23.67
N ALA A 242 -0.10 -14.28 22.50
CA ALA A 242 -0.10 -15.72 22.26
C ALA A 242 1.31 -16.32 22.35
N ALA A 243 2.32 -15.66 21.76
CA ALA A 243 3.71 -16.09 21.88
C ALA A 243 4.23 -16.04 23.33
N GLN A 244 3.81 -15.03 24.12
CA GLN A 244 4.11 -14.96 25.55
C GLN A 244 3.46 -16.11 26.32
N MET A 245 2.19 -16.42 26.03
CA MET A 245 1.50 -17.57 26.61
C MET A 245 2.22 -18.88 26.25
N TYR A 246 2.60 -19.07 24.99
CA TYR A 246 3.35 -20.26 24.56
C TYR A 246 4.71 -20.38 25.27
N ALA A 247 5.40 -19.24 25.48
CA ALA A 247 6.67 -19.23 26.21
C ALA A 247 6.52 -19.65 27.68
N VAL A 248 5.43 -19.26 28.35
CA VAL A 248 5.10 -19.76 29.69
C VAL A 248 4.94 -21.28 29.66
N LEU A 249 4.20 -21.82 28.69
CA LEU A 249 4.02 -23.27 28.54
C LEU A 249 5.35 -24.00 28.32
N CYS A 250 6.29 -23.44 27.55
CA CYS A 250 7.63 -24.03 27.38
C CYS A 250 8.44 -24.12 28.69
N GLY A 251 8.14 -23.26 29.67
CA GLY A 251 8.82 -23.25 30.98
C GLY A 251 8.23 -24.23 32.01
N LEU A 252 7.04 -24.78 31.75
CA LEU A 252 6.38 -25.70 32.67
C LEU A 252 6.88 -27.13 32.49
N ALA A 253 7.06 -27.86 33.60
CA ALA A 253 7.36 -29.29 33.59
C ALA A 253 6.06 -30.12 33.55
N GLY A 254 5.91 -30.92 32.51
CA GLY A 254 4.87 -31.94 32.35
C GLY A 254 5.39 -33.34 32.70
N ASP A 255 4.92 -34.35 31.94
CA ASP A 255 5.20 -35.76 32.23
C ASP A 255 6.68 -36.10 32.18
N GLY A 256 7.18 -36.78 33.21
CA GLY A 256 8.59 -37.19 33.30
C GLY A 256 9.58 -36.03 33.28
N GLY A 257 9.14 -34.81 33.63
CA GLY A 257 9.96 -33.59 33.61
C GLY A 257 10.19 -32.99 32.23
N GLN A 258 9.50 -33.48 31.19
CA GLN A 258 9.53 -32.87 29.86
C GLN A 258 8.78 -31.53 29.87
N PRO A 259 9.18 -30.54 29.06
CA PRO A 259 8.45 -29.28 28.96
C PRO A 259 7.04 -29.51 28.39
N VAL A 260 6.05 -28.74 28.84
CA VAL A 260 4.65 -28.84 28.36
C VAL A 260 4.54 -28.50 26.87
N ALA A 261 5.31 -27.53 26.40
CA ALA A 261 5.44 -27.16 24.99
C ALA A 261 6.91 -27.05 24.57
N THR A 262 7.19 -27.21 23.28
CA THR A 262 8.55 -27.13 22.72
C THR A 262 8.60 -26.23 21.50
N GLY A 263 9.76 -25.62 21.26
CA GLY A 263 9.97 -24.75 20.11
C GLY A 263 9.25 -23.41 20.22
N ARG A 264 8.67 -22.96 19.11
CA ARG A 264 7.93 -21.71 18.98
C ARG A 264 6.67 -21.95 18.14
N PRO A 265 5.63 -21.10 18.27
CA PRO A 265 4.51 -21.07 17.33
C PRO A 265 5.00 -21.10 15.88
N VAL A 266 4.38 -21.95 15.04
CA VAL A 266 4.76 -22.11 13.62
C VAL A 266 4.33 -20.87 12.81
N SER A 267 3.22 -20.28 13.21
CA SER A 267 2.63 -19.08 12.62
C SER A 267 2.09 -18.18 13.74
N SER A 268 1.99 -16.89 13.45
CA SER A 268 1.46 -15.92 14.41
C SER A 268 -0.05 -15.78 14.23
N LEU A 269 -0.79 -15.75 15.34
CA LEU A 269 -2.21 -15.39 15.32
C LEU A 269 -2.39 -13.97 14.75
N SER A 270 -3.47 -13.77 14.00
CA SER A 270 -3.81 -12.51 13.34
C SER A 270 -5.21 -12.04 13.71
N ASN A 271 -5.44 -10.73 13.58
CA ASN A 271 -6.76 -10.12 13.78
C ASN A 271 -7.65 -10.44 12.58
N LEU A 272 -8.96 -10.25 12.75
CA LEU A 272 -9.85 -10.14 11.60
C LEU A 272 -9.90 -8.68 11.14
N GLU A 273 -9.81 -8.47 9.84
CA GLU A 273 -9.96 -7.18 9.18
C GLU A 273 -11.07 -7.28 8.13
N TYR A 274 -12.06 -6.40 8.22
CA TYR A 274 -13.16 -6.30 7.28
C TYR A 274 -12.82 -5.22 6.25
N VAL A 275 -12.70 -5.60 4.99
CA VAL A 275 -12.38 -4.70 3.88
C VAL A 275 -13.57 -4.61 2.95
N THR A 276 -14.07 -3.40 2.77
CA THR A 276 -15.22 -3.14 1.88
C THR A 276 -14.77 -2.93 0.44
N ALA A 277 -15.67 -3.18 -0.53
CA ALA A 277 -15.47 -2.63 -1.87
C ALA A 277 -15.55 -1.09 -1.83
N PRO A 278 -14.85 -0.37 -2.73
CA PRO A 278 -14.94 1.08 -2.76
C PRO A 278 -16.31 1.52 -3.29
N PHE A 279 -16.87 2.58 -2.71
CA PHE A 279 -18.18 3.14 -3.05
C PHE A 279 -18.06 4.53 -3.68
N ASP A 280 -18.84 4.83 -4.71
CA ASP A 280 -19.06 6.21 -5.16
C ASP A 280 -20.02 6.87 -4.17
N GLU A 281 -19.51 7.78 -3.36
CA GLU A 281 -20.27 8.50 -2.35
C GLU A 281 -21.30 9.46 -2.94
N MET A 282 -21.22 9.78 -4.23
CA MET A 282 -22.17 10.65 -4.93
C MET A 282 -23.19 9.86 -5.75
N ALA A 283 -23.05 8.53 -5.85
CA ALA A 283 -24.01 7.70 -6.58
C ALA A 283 -25.39 7.71 -5.87
N PRO A 284 -26.50 7.68 -6.64
CA PRO A 284 -27.82 7.56 -6.05
C PRO A 284 -27.94 6.35 -5.11
N GLY A 285 -28.46 6.56 -3.90
CA GLY A 285 -28.60 5.52 -2.88
C GLY A 285 -27.29 5.05 -2.24
N SER A 286 -26.17 5.77 -2.39
CA SER A 286 -24.88 5.38 -1.79
C SER A 286 -24.96 5.22 -0.28
N ASP A 287 -25.72 6.06 0.44
CA ASP A 287 -25.87 5.97 1.91
C ASP A 287 -26.51 4.65 2.33
N VAL A 288 -27.46 4.14 1.53
CA VAL A 288 -28.11 2.84 1.77
C VAL A 288 -27.10 1.71 1.56
N ALA A 289 -26.36 1.72 0.46
CA ALA A 289 -25.38 0.68 0.14
C ALA A 289 -24.26 0.59 1.20
N ILE A 290 -23.70 1.73 1.59
CA ILE A 290 -22.65 1.81 2.63
C ILE A 290 -23.21 1.39 3.98
N GLY A 291 -24.42 1.86 4.34
CA GLY A 291 -25.09 1.49 5.58
C GLY A 291 -25.37 -0.01 5.70
N GLN A 292 -25.78 -0.66 4.62
CA GLN A 292 -26.00 -2.11 4.59
C GLN A 292 -24.71 -2.89 4.87
N VAL A 293 -23.56 -2.45 4.34
CA VAL A 293 -22.28 -3.11 4.63
C VAL A 293 -21.87 -2.92 6.08
N ALA A 294 -22.06 -1.72 6.64
CA ALA A 294 -21.82 -1.47 8.06
C ALA A 294 -22.69 -2.39 8.96
N ASP A 295 -23.98 -2.52 8.65
CA ASP A 295 -24.90 -3.37 9.41
C ASP A 295 -24.50 -4.86 9.35
N ARG A 296 -23.99 -5.33 8.19
CA ARG A 296 -23.47 -6.70 8.07
C ARG A 296 -22.21 -6.93 8.91
N ILE A 297 -21.29 -5.97 8.94
CA ILE A 297 -20.11 -6.06 9.80
C ILE A 297 -20.54 -6.11 11.27
N ASP A 298 -21.45 -5.23 11.70
CA ASP A 298 -21.99 -5.22 13.07
C ASP A 298 -22.64 -6.56 13.42
N ALA A 299 -23.45 -7.13 12.53
CA ALA A 299 -24.08 -8.43 12.72
C ALA A 299 -23.06 -9.56 12.87
N HIS A 300 -22.02 -9.57 12.02
CA HIS A 300 -20.95 -10.56 12.07
C HIS A 300 -20.12 -10.47 13.37
N VAL A 301 -19.77 -9.25 13.81
CA VAL A 301 -19.11 -9.03 15.11
C VAL A 301 -20.00 -9.49 16.27
N ASN A 302 -21.31 -9.22 16.21
CA ASN A 302 -22.25 -9.67 17.23
C ASN A 302 -22.31 -11.20 17.34
N GLU A 303 -22.28 -11.91 16.21
CA GLU A 303 -22.26 -13.37 16.21
C GLU A 303 -20.96 -13.92 16.81
N ILE A 304 -19.80 -13.36 16.45
CA ILE A 304 -18.51 -13.74 17.05
C ILE A 304 -18.54 -13.54 18.57
N PHE A 305 -18.95 -12.35 19.04
CA PHE A 305 -18.95 -12.04 20.46
C PHE A 305 -20.06 -12.74 21.25
N GLY A 306 -21.17 -13.11 20.59
CA GLY A 306 -22.20 -13.98 21.16
C GLY A 306 -21.70 -15.39 21.50
N ASN A 307 -20.61 -15.84 20.86
CA ASN A 307 -19.96 -17.12 21.14
C ASN A 307 -18.91 -17.06 22.26
N ASP A 308 -18.73 -15.91 22.93
CA ASP A 308 -17.76 -15.69 24.00
C ASP A 308 -16.30 -16.00 23.59
N PRO A 309 -15.74 -15.25 22.62
CA PRO A 309 -14.42 -15.53 22.04
C PRO A 309 -13.28 -15.34 23.05
N LYS A 310 -13.54 -14.70 24.19
CA LYS A 310 -12.59 -14.64 25.31
C LYS A 310 -12.35 -16.01 25.93
N HIS A 311 -13.36 -16.89 25.95
CA HIS A 311 -13.28 -18.15 26.68
C HIS A 311 -13.49 -19.39 25.81
N ARG A 312 -14.02 -19.22 24.60
CA ARG A 312 -14.37 -20.34 23.71
C ARG A 312 -13.79 -20.14 22.32
N ALA A 313 -13.23 -21.21 21.77
CA ALA A 313 -12.93 -21.30 20.35
C ALA A 313 -14.22 -21.65 19.58
N SER A 314 -14.37 -21.05 18.40
CA SER A 314 -15.51 -21.28 17.50
C SER A 314 -15.07 -21.05 16.05
N ARG A 315 -15.93 -21.37 15.07
CA ARG A 315 -15.68 -20.95 13.68
C ARG A 315 -15.98 -19.47 13.53
N VAL A 316 -15.21 -18.80 12.66
CA VAL A 316 -15.61 -17.51 12.14
C VAL A 316 -16.89 -17.72 11.33
N PRO A 317 -18.01 -17.02 11.63
CA PRO A 317 -19.25 -17.17 10.88
C PRO A 317 -19.03 -17.05 9.37
N GLY A 318 -19.66 -17.90 8.57
CA GLY A 318 -19.49 -17.89 7.11
C GLY A 318 -18.12 -18.38 6.58
N SER A 319 -17.08 -18.53 7.41
CA SER A 319 -15.78 -19.01 6.95
C SER A 319 -15.68 -20.54 6.92
N PRO A 320 -15.26 -21.13 5.79
CA PRO A 320 -15.00 -22.57 5.72
C PRO A 320 -13.65 -22.98 6.34
N VAL A 321 -12.74 -22.02 6.56
CA VAL A 321 -11.32 -22.29 6.84
C VAL A 321 -10.83 -21.73 8.17
N ALA A 322 -11.49 -20.72 8.74
CA ALA A 322 -11.01 -20.02 9.93
C ALA A 322 -11.83 -20.30 11.20
N GLY A 323 -11.11 -20.60 12.27
CA GLY A 323 -11.55 -20.49 13.66
C GLY A 323 -11.15 -19.15 14.28
N THR A 324 -11.80 -18.83 15.40
CA THR A 324 -11.52 -17.67 16.25
C THR A 324 -11.78 -17.98 17.72
N GLY A 325 -11.37 -17.07 18.60
CA GLY A 325 -11.57 -17.17 20.06
C GLY A 325 -10.46 -17.93 20.80
N THR A 326 -10.72 -18.25 22.07
CA THR A 326 -9.71 -18.82 22.98
C THR A 326 -10.17 -20.20 23.44
N PRO A 327 -9.43 -21.29 23.18
CA PRO A 327 -9.84 -22.65 23.56
C PRO A 327 -9.58 -22.95 25.05
N LEU A 328 -10.17 -22.16 25.97
CA LEU A 328 -9.85 -22.21 27.39
C LEU A 328 -10.20 -23.55 28.05
N ALA A 329 -11.31 -24.16 27.63
CA ALA A 329 -11.71 -25.49 28.10
C ALA A 329 -10.68 -26.55 27.71
N ALA A 330 -10.23 -26.55 26.45
CA ALA A 330 -9.20 -27.47 25.98
C ALA A 330 -7.85 -27.24 26.69
N LEU A 331 -7.48 -25.98 26.94
CA LEU A 331 -6.27 -25.65 27.68
C LEU A 331 -6.33 -26.16 29.13
N ARG A 332 -7.48 -26.01 29.80
CA ARG A 332 -7.71 -26.53 31.15
C ARG A 332 -7.66 -28.04 31.20
N GLU A 333 -8.31 -28.70 30.25
CA GLU A 333 -8.33 -30.15 30.15
C GLU A 333 -6.92 -30.69 29.94
N TRP A 334 -6.18 -30.13 28.98
CA TRP A 334 -4.82 -30.56 28.66
C TRP A 334 -3.84 -30.38 29.83
N LEU A 335 -3.78 -29.18 30.42
CA LEU A 335 -2.85 -28.88 31.51
C LEU A 335 -3.22 -29.56 32.84
N GLY A 336 -4.50 -29.86 33.05
CA GLY A 336 -5.01 -30.32 34.33
C GLY A 336 -5.07 -29.23 35.42
N PRO A 337 -5.65 -29.54 36.59
CA PRO A 337 -6.01 -28.53 37.59
C PRO A 337 -4.81 -27.80 38.18
N GLU A 338 -3.69 -28.49 38.44
CA GLU A 338 -2.52 -27.89 39.10
C GLU A 338 -1.79 -26.89 38.21
N LEU A 339 -1.39 -27.31 37.00
CA LEU A 339 -0.68 -26.44 36.06
C LEU A 339 -1.57 -25.32 35.54
N PHE A 340 -2.85 -25.61 35.26
CA PHE A 340 -3.79 -24.58 34.83
C PHE A 340 -3.98 -23.50 35.90
N ALA A 341 -4.03 -23.86 37.20
CA ALA A 341 -4.16 -22.90 38.29
C ALA A 341 -2.88 -22.09 38.59
N GLY A 342 -1.76 -22.40 37.94
CA GLY A 342 -0.50 -21.68 38.11
C GLY A 342 -0.62 -20.19 37.80
N ALA A 343 -0.01 -19.34 38.64
CA ALA A 343 -0.12 -17.89 38.54
C ALA A 343 0.36 -17.35 37.18
N GLU A 344 1.46 -17.88 36.65
CA GLU A 344 2.00 -17.47 35.35
C GLU A 344 1.07 -17.84 34.19
N VAL A 345 0.44 -19.02 34.26
CA VAL A 345 -0.53 -19.48 33.25
C VAL A 345 -1.78 -18.62 33.28
N GLN A 346 -2.36 -18.39 34.47
CA GLN A 346 -3.54 -17.55 34.64
C GLN A 346 -3.27 -16.11 34.21
N GLN A 347 -2.09 -15.55 34.52
CA GLN A 347 -1.71 -14.21 34.08
C GLN A 347 -1.57 -14.15 32.56
N ALA A 348 -0.93 -15.13 31.93
CA ALA A 348 -0.80 -15.17 30.47
C ALA A 348 -2.15 -15.30 29.75
N ILE A 349 -3.07 -16.11 30.31
CA ILE A 349 -4.46 -16.22 29.82
C ILE A 349 -5.17 -14.88 29.95
N ALA A 350 -5.15 -14.26 31.13
CA ALA A 350 -5.80 -12.97 31.37
C ALA A 350 -5.24 -11.87 30.45
N ASP A 351 -3.92 -11.81 30.28
CA ASP A 351 -3.24 -10.90 29.37
C ASP A 351 -3.71 -11.06 27.92
N PHE A 352 -3.86 -12.30 27.45
CA PHE A 352 -4.36 -12.58 26.10
C PHE A 352 -5.84 -12.20 25.95
N GLN A 353 -6.68 -12.61 26.90
CA GLN A 353 -8.13 -12.34 26.90
C GLN A 353 -8.44 -10.84 27.02
N ASN A 354 -7.58 -10.07 27.69
CA ASN A 354 -7.69 -8.61 27.77
C ASN A 354 -7.50 -7.95 26.41
N ASP A 355 -6.75 -8.56 25.50
CA ASP A 355 -6.55 -8.08 24.13
C ASP A 355 -7.64 -8.57 23.16
N VAL A 356 -8.47 -9.54 23.56
CA VAL A 356 -9.68 -9.94 22.81
C VAL A 356 -10.81 -8.95 23.11
N LYS A 357 -11.18 -8.09 22.16
CA LYS A 357 -12.05 -6.92 22.42
C LYS A 357 -13.10 -6.71 21.35
N ARG A 358 -14.33 -6.38 21.80
CA ARG A 358 -15.41 -5.88 20.94
C ARG A 358 -15.23 -4.39 20.70
N GLU A 359 -14.11 -4.07 20.08
CA GLU A 359 -13.73 -2.70 19.78
C GLU A 359 -13.27 -2.68 18.32
N MET A 360 -14.11 -2.14 17.45
CA MET A 360 -13.83 -2.05 16.02
C MET A 360 -13.05 -0.76 15.74
N TYR A 361 -11.84 -0.93 15.19
CA TYR A 361 -11.00 0.17 14.75
C TYR A 361 -11.23 0.42 13.27
N ILE A 362 -11.57 1.67 12.90
CA ILE A 362 -11.99 2.00 11.53
C ILE A 362 -10.91 2.84 10.84
N GLN A 363 -10.55 2.42 9.64
CA GLN A 363 -9.75 3.16 8.69
C GLN A 363 -10.58 3.36 7.42
N ALA A 364 -10.54 4.55 6.83
CA ALA A 364 -11.14 4.80 5.54
C ALA A 364 -10.05 5.25 4.56
N THR A 365 -10.18 4.84 3.31
CA THR A 365 -9.44 5.41 2.19
C THR A 365 -10.44 6.17 1.35
N ILE A 366 -10.26 7.48 1.25
CA ILE A 366 -11.19 8.36 0.56
C ILE A 366 -10.51 9.08 -0.59
N GLY A 367 -11.16 9.11 -1.73
CA GLY A 367 -10.71 9.89 -2.86
C GLY A 367 -11.23 11.33 -2.81
N VAL A 368 -10.34 12.31 -2.68
CA VAL A 368 -10.74 13.70 -2.43
C VAL A 368 -10.13 14.64 -3.46
N LEU A 369 -10.92 15.52 -4.05
CA LEU A 369 -10.38 16.63 -4.85
C LEU A 369 -9.39 17.44 -4.04
N PRO A 370 -8.22 17.81 -4.59
CA PRO A 370 -7.31 18.67 -3.85
C PRO A 370 -7.95 19.99 -3.43
N SER A 371 -8.83 20.58 -4.26
CA SER A 371 -9.63 21.74 -3.86
C SER A 371 -10.53 21.52 -2.62
N GLY A 372 -10.92 20.27 -2.34
CA GLY A 372 -11.71 19.85 -1.17
C GLY A 372 -10.89 19.54 0.08
N LEU A 373 -9.57 19.27 -0.05
CA LEU A 373 -8.69 18.91 1.08
C LEU A 373 -8.74 19.88 2.27
N PRO A 374 -8.77 21.22 2.08
CA PRO A 374 -8.85 22.15 3.21
C PRO A 374 -10.09 21.95 4.09
N SER A 375 -11.25 21.65 3.48
CA SER A 375 -12.50 21.41 4.22
C SER A 375 -12.39 20.19 5.13
N LEU A 376 -11.68 19.17 4.65
CA LEU A 376 -11.46 17.93 5.34
C LEU A 376 -10.46 18.08 6.49
N TYR A 377 -9.38 18.85 6.31
CA TYR A 377 -8.49 19.22 7.41
C TYR A 377 -9.17 20.11 8.46
N ASN A 378 -10.08 20.99 8.04
CA ASN A 378 -10.93 21.76 8.97
C ASN A 378 -11.78 20.83 9.82
N PHE A 379 -12.45 19.86 9.20
CA PHE A 379 -13.19 18.83 9.92
C PHE A 379 -12.30 18.08 10.93
N GLN A 380 -11.08 17.68 10.55
CA GLN A 380 -10.14 16.97 11.44
C GLN A 380 -9.76 17.77 12.70
N THR A 381 -9.83 19.10 12.70
CA THR A 381 -9.61 19.91 13.91
C THR A 381 -10.80 19.91 14.88
N GLN A 382 -11.99 19.59 14.40
CA GLN A 382 -13.22 19.61 15.19
C GLN A 382 -13.53 18.25 15.82
N VAL A 383 -12.97 17.17 15.28
CA VAL A 383 -13.10 15.81 15.83
C VAL A 383 -12.30 15.68 17.13
N SER A 384 -12.89 15.04 18.14
CA SER A 384 -12.16 14.70 19.36
C SER A 384 -11.11 13.62 19.07
N HIS A 385 -9.91 13.81 19.64
CA HIS A 385 -8.79 12.88 19.56
C HIS A 385 -8.54 12.15 20.89
N ASP A 386 -9.51 12.19 21.82
CA ASP A 386 -9.30 11.76 23.20
C ASP A 386 -9.02 10.26 23.33
N SER A 387 -9.55 9.42 22.44
CA SER A 387 -9.29 7.97 22.47
C SER A 387 -7.88 7.57 21.99
N ARG A 388 -7.03 8.54 21.61
CA ARG A 388 -5.57 8.37 21.48
C ARG A 388 -4.81 8.73 22.73
N ARG A 389 -5.43 9.42 23.69
CA ARG A 389 -4.86 9.71 25.01
C ARG A 389 -4.87 8.45 25.89
N ALA A 390 -4.50 7.32 25.31
CA ALA A 390 -4.02 6.19 26.09
C ALA A 390 -2.70 6.61 26.75
N ALA A 391 -2.48 6.15 27.98
CA ALA A 391 -1.26 6.44 28.72
C ALA A 391 -0.01 6.14 27.87
N GLY A 392 0.85 7.14 27.68
CA GLY A 392 2.09 7.04 26.89
C GLY A 392 1.93 7.27 25.37
N LYS A 393 0.74 7.69 24.90
CA LYS A 393 0.47 8.03 23.48
C LYS A 393 -0.09 9.45 23.28
N GLU A 394 -0.11 10.26 24.34
CA GLU A 394 -0.67 11.62 24.34
C GLU A 394 0.00 12.54 23.32
N HIS A 395 1.31 12.41 23.16
CA HIS A 395 2.11 13.13 22.16
C HIS A 395 1.63 12.92 20.72
N ILE A 396 1.04 11.75 20.41
CA ILE A 396 0.47 11.48 19.09
C ILE A 396 -0.83 12.28 18.91
N ALA A 397 -1.73 12.24 19.91
CA ALA A 397 -2.99 12.99 19.85
C ALA A 397 -2.75 14.49 19.72
N ASP A 398 -1.85 15.03 20.54
CA ASP A 398 -1.55 16.46 20.55
C ASP A 398 -0.76 16.88 19.31
N GLY A 399 0.16 16.05 18.80
CA GLY A 399 0.86 16.30 17.54
C GLY A 399 -0.07 16.34 16.33
N TRP A 400 -1.09 15.47 16.31
CA TRP A 400 -2.12 15.48 15.27
C TRP A 400 -2.98 16.74 15.28
N ARG A 401 -3.44 17.16 16.47
CA ARG A 401 -4.23 18.39 16.62
C ARG A 401 -3.43 19.60 16.13
N ASP A 402 -2.14 19.65 16.48
CA ASP A 402 -1.25 20.73 16.10
C ASP A 402 -1.00 20.77 14.58
N ALA A 403 -0.78 19.61 13.96
CA ALA A 403 -0.62 19.48 12.50
C ALA A 403 -1.86 19.95 11.74
N ALA A 404 -3.06 19.50 12.16
CA ALA A 404 -4.31 19.92 11.54
C ALA A 404 -4.54 21.43 11.70
N ALA A 405 -4.24 21.98 12.88
CA ALA A 405 -4.32 23.41 13.15
C ALA A 405 -3.35 24.22 12.26
N ALA A 406 -2.12 23.74 12.07
CA ALA A 406 -1.11 24.37 11.23
C ALA A 406 -1.59 24.52 9.77
N ILE A 407 -2.15 23.44 9.20
CA ILE A 407 -2.70 23.48 7.84
C ILE A 407 -3.86 24.48 7.75
N ASN A 408 -4.81 24.45 8.69
CA ASN A 408 -5.95 25.36 8.66
C ASN A 408 -5.57 26.84 8.84
N ARG A 409 -4.47 27.14 9.55
CA ARG A 409 -3.93 28.50 9.62
C ARG A 409 -3.24 28.93 8.32
N ALA A 410 -2.49 28.03 7.69
CA ALA A 410 -1.65 28.35 6.54
C ALA A 410 -2.43 28.41 5.22
N VAL A 411 -3.45 27.57 5.03
CA VAL A 411 -4.19 27.49 3.76
C VAL A 411 -4.86 28.82 3.36
N PRO A 412 -5.51 29.58 4.26
CA PRO A 412 -6.02 30.90 3.93
C PRO A 412 -4.95 31.86 3.41
N GLN A 413 -3.75 31.84 4.00
CA GLN A 413 -2.61 32.67 3.57
C GLN A 413 -2.06 32.22 2.21
N LEU A 414 -1.96 30.90 1.98
CA LEU A 414 -1.61 30.36 0.66
C LEU A 414 -2.58 30.88 -0.41
N ARG A 415 -3.87 30.89 -0.10
CA ARG A 415 -4.92 31.34 -1.03
C ARG A 415 -4.86 32.84 -1.31
N SER A 416 -4.64 33.67 -0.30
CA SER A 416 -4.66 35.14 -0.47
C SER A 416 -3.33 35.70 -0.97
N ASP A 417 -2.21 35.18 -0.47
CA ASP A 417 -0.91 35.86 -0.58
C ASP A 417 0.01 35.16 -1.57
N VAL A 418 -0.12 33.84 -1.74
CA VAL A 418 0.76 33.04 -2.60
C VAL A 418 0.12 32.77 -3.96
N VAL A 419 -1.07 32.17 -3.99
CA VAL A 419 -1.72 31.68 -5.21
C VAL A 419 -1.87 32.76 -6.32
N PRO A 420 -2.32 34.00 -6.02
CA PRO A 420 -2.48 35.02 -7.06
C PRO A 420 -1.16 35.46 -7.73
N HIS A 421 -0.03 35.32 -7.02
CA HIS A 421 1.28 35.74 -7.47
C HIS A 421 2.11 34.60 -8.05
N LEU A 422 1.87 33.36 -7.58
CA LEU A 422 2.59 32.17 -8.02
C LEU A 422 2.30 31.85 -9.49
N LEU A 423 1.02 31.91 -9.88
CA LEU A 423 0.56 31.71 -11.26
C LEU A 423 -0.55 32.73 -11.55
N PRO A 424 -0.21 33.91 -12.11
CA PRO A 424 -1.20 34.96 -12.36
C PRO A 424 -2.16 34.60 -13.49
N GLY A 425 -3.38 35.15 -13.44
CA GLY A 425 -4.39 34.99 -14.49
C GLY A 425 -5.19 33.67 -14.45
N LEU A 426 -5.10 32.92 -13.35
CA LEU A 426 -5.91 31.73 -13.13
C LEU A 426 -7.37 32.08 -12.81
N GLU A 427 -8.31 31.30 -13.33
CA GLU A 427 -9.73 31.39 -12.96
C GLU A 427 -9.96 30.88 -11.53
N SER A 428 -11.14 31.18 -10.95
CA SER A 428 -11.44 30.81 -9.56
C SER A 428 -11.32 29.31 -9.29
N GLY A 429 -11.72 28.46 -10.24
CA GLY A 429 -11.59 27.01 -10.12
C GLY A 429 -10.13 26.55 -10.10
N ASP A 430 -9.29 27.11 -10.97
CA ASP A 430 -7.85 26.81 -11.02
C ASP A 430 -7.12 27.30 -9.76
N GLN A 431 -7.49 28.47 -9.23
CA GLN A 431 -6.94 28.98 -7.97
C GLN A 431 -7.28 28.06 -6.79
N GLN A 432 -8.49 27.50 -6.77
CA GLN A 432 -8.90 26.53 -5.74
C GLN A 432 -8.15 25.20 -5.88
N ALA A 433 -7.97 24.70 -7.10
CA ALA A 433 -7.17 23.50 -7.35
C ALA A 433 -5.70 23.69 -6.95
N LEU A 434 -5.10 24.85 -7.28
CA LEU A 434 -3.74 25.19 -6.87
C LEU A 434 -3.62 25.33 -5.35
N THR A 435 -4.57 25.99 -4.69
CA THR A 435 -4.62 26.08 -3.21
C THR A 435 -4.64 24.68 -2.59
N GLY A 436 -5.48 23.79 -3.12
CA GLY A 436 -5.56 22.40 -2.71
C GLY A 436 -4.27 21.61 -2.88
N THR A 437 -3.61 21.78 -4.04
CA THR A 437 -2.31 21.17 -4.33
C THR A 437 -1.22 21.66 -3.38
N LEU A 438 -1.21 22.94 -3.03
CA LEU A 438 -0.28 23.50 -2.06
C LEU A 438 -0.58 23.03 -0.63
N ALA A 439 -1.87 22.91 -0.26
CA ALA A 439 -2.29 22.33 1.01
C ALA A 439 -1.79 20.88 1.14
N LEU A 440 -1.81 20.13 0.04
CA LEU A 440 -1.29 18.77 -0.03
C LEU A 440 0.22 18.71 0.19
N GLY A 441 0.99 19.56 -0.47
CA GLY A 441 2.43 19.66 -0.25
C GLY A 441 2.77 20.08 1.19
N LEU A 442 2.04 21.04 1.75
CA LEU A 442 2.20 21.47 3.13
C LEU A 442 1.94 20.33 4.12
N SER A 443 0.83 19.60 3.91
CA SER A 443 0.48 18.42 4.68
C SER A 443 1.63 17.39 4.70
N TYR A 444 2.19 17.08 3.52
CA TYR A 444 3.32 16.15 3.38
C TYR A 444 4.57 16.61 4.14
N ALA A 445 4.90 17.91 4.06
CA ALA A 445 6.04 18.49 4.76
C ALA A 445 5.88 18.39 6.30
N ILE A 446 4.70 18.73 6.81
CA ILE A 446 4.36 18.59 8.23
C ILE A 446 4.49 17.13 8.69
N GLY A 447 3.83 16.21 7.99
CA GLY A 447 3.86 14.79 8.36
C GLY A 447 5.27 14.19 8.30
N SER A 448 6.09 14.61 7.33
CA SER A 448 7.50 14.22 7.25
C SER A 448 8.29 14.67 8.48
N ALA A 449 8.12 15.93 8.89
CA ALA A 449 8.80 16.48 10.06
C ALA A 449 8.36 15.80 11.37
N MET A 450 7.07 15.47 11.51
CA MET A 450 6.55 14.70 12.65
C MET A 450 7.21 13.33 12.78
N ILE A 451 7.35 12.60 11.66
CA ILE A 451 7.95 11.26 11.66
C ILE A 451 9.42 11.30 12.02
N GLU A 452 10.16 12.23 11.41
CA GLU A 452 11.59 12.38 11.65
C GLU A 452 11.87 12.75 13.11
N ALA A 453 11.05 13.65 13.69
CA ALA A 453 11.13 14.00 15.11
C ALA A 453 10.78 12.84 16.06
N GLY A 454 10.10 11.79 15.58
CA GLY A 454 9.65 10.68 16.40
C GLY A 454 8.33 10.96 17.12
N VAL A 455 7.46 11.82 16.57
CA VAL A 455 6.04 11.96 16.98
C VAL A 455 5.26 10.75 16.44
N ARG A 456 5.75 9.55 16.78
CA ARG A 456 5.16 8.25 16.51
C ARG A 456 5.42 7.36 17.72
N GLY A 457 4.40 6.62 18.15
CA GLY A 457 4.56 5.73 19.30
C GLY A 457 5.67 4.69 19.09
N PRO A 458 6.22 4.08 20.16
CA PRO A 458 7.39 3.20 20.12
C PRO A 458 7.24 1.93 19.24
N THR A 459 6.03 1.62 18.79
CA THR A 459 5.69 0.45 17.95
C THR A 459 4.93 0.83 16.67
N ALA A 460 4.76 2.12 16.39
CA ALA A 460 3.92 2.58 15.30
C ALA A 460 4.65 2.44 13.96
N SER A 461 4.13 1.59 13.08
CA SER A 461 4.38 1.69 11.65
C SER A 461 4.06 3.13 11.19
N THR A 462 4.75 3.58 10.14
CA THR A 462 4.52 4.85 9.44
C THR A 462 3.03 5.08 9.08
N LYS A 463 2.23 4.00 9.06
CA LYS A 463 0.76 3.99 8.93
C LYS A 463 0.01 4.85 9.98
N ASN A 464 0.57 5.15 11.15
CA ASN A 464 -0.12 5.92 12.21
C ASN A 464 0.01 7.45 12.11
N ALA A 465 0.68 7.99 11.10
CA ALA A 465 0.81 9.43 10.83
C ALA A 465 0.00 9.90 9.61
N VAL A 466 -0.91 9.05 9.12
CA VAL A 466 -1.51 9.09 7.78
C VAL A 466 -2.85 9.84 7.79
N PRO A 467 -2.82 11.16 7.85
CA PRO A 467 -3.55 11.98 6.88
C PRO A 467 -2.67 13.12 6.38
N PHE A 468 -1.49 13.26 7.00
CA PHE A 468 -0.50 14.28 6.68
C PHE A 468 0.55 13.74 5.73
N LEU A 469 0.84 12.44 5.83
CA LEU A 469 1.61 11.69 4.86
C LEU A 469 0.66 10.91 3.98
N LEU A 470 0.24 11.50 2.87
CA LEU A 470 -0.36 10.70 1.84
C LEU A 470 0.65 9.63 1.42
N LYS A 471 0.23 8.37 1.33
CA LYS A 471 1.02 7.26 0.78
C LYS A 471 1.13 7.41 -0.75
N LEU A 472 1.61 8.56 -1.16
CA LEU A 472 1.83 8.92 -2.54
C LEU A 472 3.01 8.08 -2.96
N ALA A 473 2.83 7.09 -3.83
CA ALA A 473 3.93 6.32 -4.42
C ALA A 473 4.41 6.92 -5.75
N ASN A 474 3.65 7.88 -6.31
CA ASN A 474 3.86 8.48 -7.63
C ASN A 474 3.39 9.96 -7.62
N LEU A 475 4.32 10.91 -7.57
CA LEU A 475 3.98 12.35 -7.52
C LEU A 475 3.48 12.87 -8.88
N GLY A 476 3.85 12.24 -10.00
CA GLY A 476 3.27 12.52 -11.31
C GLY A 476 1.78 12.15 -11.39
N GLY A 477 1.35 11.09 -10.71
CA GLY A 477 -0.06 10.75 -10.50
C GLY A 477 -0.81 11.83 -9.72
N ILE A 478 -0.16 12.41 -8.70
CA ILE A 478 -0.74 13.55 -7.97
C ILE A 478 -0.84 14.77 -8.84
N ARG A 479 0.18 15.10 -9.63
CA ARG A 479 0.07 16.25 -10.52
C ARG A 479 -1.15 16.11 -11.42
N ARG A 480 -1.35 14.93 -12.04
CA ARG A 480 -2.56 14.66 -12.83
C ARG A 480 -3.86 14.79 -12.03
N ALA A 481 -3.84 14.34 -10.78
CA ALA A 481 -4.98 14.38 -9.87
C ALA A 481 -5.32 15.78 -9.32
N ALA A 482 -4.30 16.57 -9.01
CA ALA A 482 -4.37 17.79 -8.23
C ALA A 482 -4.42 19.06 -9.06
N THR A 483 -4.00 18.97 -10.32
CA THR A 483 -3.98 20.11 -11.22
C THR A 483 -4.99 19.95 -12.34
N THR A 484 -5.65 21.06 -12.66
CA THR A 484 -6.52 21.17 -13.82
C THR A 484 -5.72 21.07 -15.11
N ASP A 485 -6.38 20.85 -16.25
CA ASP A 485 -5.72 20.86 -17.57
C ASP A 485 -4.89 22.15 -17.75
N THR A 486 -5.47 23.31 -17.39
CA THR A 486 -4.81 24.63 -17.43
C THR A 486 -3.55 24.67 -16.57
N LEU A 487 -3.62 24.18 -15.34
CA LEU A 487 -2.47 24.17 -14.42
C LEU A 487 -1.35 23.24 -14.90
N ARG A 488 -1.68 22.13 -15.60
CA ARG A 488 -0.69 21.20 -16.16
C ARG A 488 0.15 21.78 -17.30
N GLU A 489 -0.29 22.86 -17.91
CA GLU A 489 0.48 23.55 -18.95
C GLU A 489 1.41 24.64 -18.38
N ARG A 490 1.25 24.99 -17.11
CA ARG A 490 2.09 25.98 -16.41
C ARG A 490 3.33 25.31 -15.82
N VAL A 491 4.44 26.04 -15.81
CA VAL A 491 5.71 25.65 -15.18
C VAL A 491 6.10 26.73 -14.18
N VAL A 492 6.47 26.31 -12.96
CA VAL A 492 6.96 27.17 -11.89
C VAL A 492 8.49 27.14 -11.88
N GLY A 493 9.14 28.31 -11.89
CA GLY A 493 10.60 28.42 -11.86
C GLY A 493 11.22 27.88 -10.57
N GLN A 494 12.45 27.34 -10.66
CA GLN A 494 13.17 26.77 -9.51
C GLN A 494 13.44 27.80 -8.40
N ASP A 495 13.70 29.05 -8.77
CA ASP A 495 13.87 30.18 -7.87
C ASP A 495 12.58 30.49 -7.09
N VAL A 496 11.43 30.42 -7.76
CA VAL A 496 10.11 30.62 -7.15
C VAL A 496 9.78 29.46 -6.21
N LEU A 497 10.07 28.21 -6.61
CA LEU A 497 9.90 27.03 -5.76
C LEU A 497 10.76 27.10 -4.48
N GLN A 498 12.00 27.57 -4.59
CA GLN A 498 12.90 27.77 -3.46
C GLN A 498 12.39 28.87 -2.51
N GLN A 499 11.85 29.97 -3.07
CA GLN A 499 11.24 31.05 -2.28
C GLN A 499 9.98 30.57 -1.56
N LEU A 500 9.12 29.83 -2.25
CA LEU A 500 7.92 29.23 -1.66
C LEU A 500 8.27 28.24 -0.54
N ALA A 501 9.26 27.37 -0.76
CA ALA A 501 9.75 26.47 0.27
C ALA A 501 10.29 27.24 1.49
N SER A 502 11.03 28.33 1.27
CA SER A 502 11.55 29.18 2.35
C SER A 502 10.42 29.86 3.12
N TRP A 503 9.42 30.34 2.40
CA TRP A 503 8.21 30.92 2.98
C TRP A 503 7.48 29.91 3.86
N LEU A 504 7.26 28.68 3.39
CA LEU A 504 6.60 27.61 4.15
C LEU A 504 7.32 27.35 5.48
N HIS A 505 8.64 27.16 5.46
CA HIS A 505 9.42 26.94 6.70
C HIS A 505 9.46 28.16 7.63
N SER A 506 9.27 29.36 7.10
CA SER A 506 9.23 30.59 7.92
C SER A 506 7.86 30.85 8.56
N GLN A 507 6.78 30.59 7.82
CA GLN A 507 5.40 30.89 8.26
C GLN A 507 4.75 29.70 8.97
N VAL A 508 5.25 28.49 8.73
CA VAL A 508 4.69 27.25 9.26
C VAL A 508 5.80 26.45 9.94
N PRO A 509 6.17 26.79 11.20
CA PRO A 509 7.23 26.09 11.94
C PRO A 509 7.04 24.56 12.02
N GLU A 510 5.80 24.09 11.91
CA GLU A 510 5.41 22.68 11.87
C GLU A 510 6.01 21.89 10.68
N THR A 511 6.54 22.54 9.65
CA THR A 511 7.31 21.87 8.60
C THR A 511 8.74 21.52 9.03
N GLY A 512 9.17 22.00 10.19
CA GLY A 512 10.50 21.76 10.76
C GLY A 512 10.51 20.73 11.89
N VAL A 513 11.54 19.89 11.92
CA VAL A 513 11.75 18.84 12.96
C VAL A 513 11.80 19.44 14.37
N GLY A 514 12.39 20.64 14.52
CA GLY A 514 12.57 21.30 15.81
C GLY A 514 11.27 21.61 16.54
N HIS A 515 10.19 21.97 15.81
CA HIS A 515 8.87 22.20 16.40
C HIS A 515 8.36 20.96 17.13
N TRP A 516 8.44 19.82 16.46
CA TRP A 516 7.98 18.53 16.97
C TRP A 516 8.82 17.98 18.10
N GLN A 517 10.14 18.24 18.09
CA GLN A 517 11.00 17.94 19.23
C GLN A 517 10.60 18.75 20.47
N GLY A 518 10.22 20.01 20.29
CA GLY A 518 9.65 20.84 21.35
C GLY A 518 8.34 20.27 21.90
N LEU A 519 7.46 19.77 21.02
CA LEU A 519 6.25 19.08 21.44
C LEU A 519 6.56 17.83 22.27
N LEU A 520 7.50 16.98 21.82
CA LEU A 520 7.88 15.74 22.50
C LEU A 520 8.50 15.99 23.88
N ALA A 521 9.25 17.08 24.05
CA ALA A 521 9.84 17.45 25.33
C ALA A 521 8.79 17.64 26.45
N ARG A 522 7.52 17.90 26.11
CA ARG A 522 6.40 17.96 27.07
C ARG A 522 6.00 16.59 27.63
N TYR A 523 6.48 15.49 27.03
CA TYR A 523 6.15 14.12 27.42
C TYR A 523 7.42 13.30 27.72
N PRO A 524 8.14 13.60 28.82
CA PRO A 524 9.46 13.01 29.10
C PRO A 524 9.44 11.49 29.35
N ALA A 525 8.28 10.93 29.70
CA ALA A 525 8.09 9.48 29.82
C ALA A 525 8.09 8.75 28.45
N ASN A 526 7.88 9.49 27.36
CA ASN A 526 7.84 8.96 26.01
C ASN A 526 9.25 9.07 25.42
N ARG A 527 9.91 7.92 25.22
CA ARG A 527 11.21 7.89 24.54
C ARG A 527 11.00 8.28 23.09
N ALA A 528 11.70 9.32 22.64
CA ALA A 528 11.79 9.64 21.22
C ALA A 528 12.30 8.40 20.47
N ASN A 529 11.54 7.96 19.49
CA ASN A 529 11.96 6.94 18.55
C ASN A 529 12.11 7.63 17.20
N PRO A 530 13.18 8.41 16.96
CA PRO A 530 13.41 8.98 15.65
C PRO A 530 13.61 7.84 14.64
N ALA A 531 13.15 8.03 13.41
CA ALA A 531 13.55 7.20 12.28
C ALA A 531 13.97 8.16 11.18
N GLY A 532 14.69 7.62 10.20
CA GLY A 532 14.71 8.26 8.89
C GLY A 532 13.29 8.54 8.38
N PRO A 533 13.18 9.39 7.36
CA PRO A 533 11.89 9.68 6.75
C PRO A 533 11.16 8.38 6.40
N ALA A 534 9.84 8.37 6.57
CA ALA A 534 9.03 7.20 6.21
C ALA A 534 9.26 6.76 4.76
N TYR A 535 9.54 7.74 3.88
CA TYR A 535 9.69 7.59 2.44
C TYR A 535 10.84 8.47 1.94
N GLY A 536 11.70 7.92 1.06
CA GLY A 536 12.72 8.70 0.35
C GLY A 536 13.62 9.56 1.24
N HIS A 537 13.80 10.83 0.85
CA HIS A 537 14.32 11.89 1.71
C HIS A 537 13.14 12.58 2.40
N GLY A 538 13.30 12.98 3.66
CA GLY A 538 12.26 13.74 4.36
C GLY A 538 12.07 15.08 3.65
N ALA A 539 10.83 15.59 3.58
CA ALA A 539 10.56 16.96 3.16
C ALA A 539 10.94 17.99 4.25
N THR A 540 12.03 17.71 4.97
CA THR A 540 12.58 18.52 6.05
C THR A 540 13.68 19.41 5.47
N GLY A 541 13.56 20.71 5.73
CA GLY A 541 14.44 21.74 5.17
C GLY A 541 14.06 22.22 3.77
N VAL A 542 14.51 23.43 3.45
CA VAL A 542 14.04 24.20 2.28
C VAL A 542 14.31 23.50 0.95
N VAL A 543 15.49 22.92 0.76
CA VAL A 543 15.88 22.27 -0.51
C VAL A 543 14.99 21.07 -0.83
N ASN A 544 14.74 20.20 0.16
CA ASN A 544 13.92 19.01 -0.02
C ASN A 544 12.44 19.39 -0.25
N THR A 545 11.95 20.40 0.47
CA THR A 545 10.60 20.94 0.24
C THR A 545 10.46 21.55 -1.16
N ALA A 546 11.48 22.24 -1.67
CA ALA A 546 11.46 22.78 -3.04
C ALA A 546 11.41 21.68 -4.09
N GLN A 547 12.17 20.58 -3.92
CA GLN A 547 12.12 19.42 -4.81
C GLN A 547 10.75 18.71 -4.78
N MET A 548 10.13 18.59 -3.59
CA MET A 548 8.78 18.07 -3.45
C MET A 548 7.77 18.96 -4.19
N LEU A 549 7.85 20.28 -4.02
CA LEU A 549 6.97 21.23 -4.72
C LEU A 549 7.18 21.20 -6.23
N ASP A 550 8.42 21.06 -6.69
CA ASP A 550 8.75 20.87 -8.11
C ASP A 550 8.05 19.62 -8.66
N SER A 551 8.10 18.53 -7.90
CA SER A 551 7.45 17.27 -8.28
C SER A 551 5.92 17.40 -8.33
N LEU A 552 5.34 18.13 -7.38
CA LEU A 552 3.89 18.35 -7.28
C LEU A 552 3.36 19.30 -8.36
N LEU A 553 4.05 20.41 -8.61
CA LEU A 553 3.57 21.50 -9.49
C LEU A 553 4.03 21.30 -10.94
N ASN A 554 5.30 20.92 -11.13
CA ASN A 554 5.89 20.74 -12.45
C ASN A 554 5.90 19.28 -12.92
N GLY A 555 5.70 18.31 -12.02
CA GLY A 555 5.65 16.90 -12.39
C GLY A 555 7.03 16.29 -12.59
N THR A 556 8.05 16.89 -11.98
CA THR A 556 9.40 16.34 -12.01
C THR A 556 9.45 15.15 -11.05
N GLU A 557 9.83 13.95 -11.49
CA GLU A 557 9.94 12.79 -10.57
C GLU A 557 11.26 12.83 -9.78
N ASN A 558 11.64 14.02 -9.31
CA ASN A 558 12.93 14.30 -8.68
C ASN A 558 12.89 14.13 -7.16
N PHE A 559 11.70 14.03 -6.56
CA PHE A 559 11.52 13.75 -5.15
C PHE A 559 11.24 12.26 -4.96
N PRO A 560 12.08 11.49 -4.23
CA PRO A 560 11.92 10.06 -4.09
C PRO A 560 10.66 9.72 -3.31
N VAL A 561 9.79 8.98 -3.99
CA VAL A 561 8.48 8.56 -3.50
C VAL A 561 8.52 7.09 -3.04
N ILE A 562 7.52 6.62 -2.29
CA ILE A 562 7.44 5.28 -1.67
C ILE A 562 7.99 4.18 -2.57
N ALA A 563 8.87 3.36 -1.98
CA ALA A 563 9.46 2.11 -2.48
C ALA A 563 9.16 1.77 -3.96
N PRO A 564 10.18 1.70 -4.85
CA PRO A 564 10.00 1.43 -6.27
C PRO A 564 9.09 0.23 -6.53
N GLY A 565 8.01 0.41 -7.30
CA GLY A 565 7.19 -0.69 -7.82
C GLY A 565 5.81 -0.89 -7.19
N LYS A 566 5.32 -0.02 -6.30
CA LYS A 566 3.89 -0.03 -5.94
C LYS A 566 3.07 0.71 -7.00
N ALA A 567 2.15 0.01 -7.65
CA ALA A 567 1.18 0.62 -8.55
C ALA A 567 0.20 1.51 -7.77
N LEU A 568 -0.24 2.62 -8.36
CA LEU A 568 -1.41 3.32 -7.83
C LEU A 568 -2.64 2.43 -8.03
N PRO A 569 -3.65 2.51 -7.15
CA PRO A 569 -4.93 1.86 -7.40
C PRO A 569 -5.47 2.31 -8.76
N LYS A 570 -6.14 1.40 -9.47
CA LYS A 570 -6.73 1.67 -10.77
C LYS A 570 -7.67 2.88 -10.73
N ALA A 571 -7.59 3.68 -11.78
CA ALA A 571 -8.44 4.84 -12.03
C ALA A 571 -9.93 4.49 -12.08
N ASP A 572 -10.74 5.31 -11.42
CA ASP A 572 -12.19 5.38 -11.62
C ASP A 572 -12.55 6.72 -12.27
N GLU A 573 -13.57 6.70 -13.14
CA GLU A 573 -14.06 7.92 -13.77
C GLU A 573 -14.82 8.78 -12.75
N PRO A 574 -14.58 10.10 -12.69
CA PRO A 574 -15.36 10.98 -11.82
C PRO A 574 -16.86 10.91 -12.15
N ASN A 575 -17.69 11.11 -11.14
CA ASN A 575 -19.13 11.22 -11.34
C ASN A 575 -19.45 12.26 -12.42
N ALA A 576 -20.20 11.86 -13.45
CA ALA A 576 -20.43 12.67 -14.64
C ALA A 576 -21.04 14.04 -14.33
N ALA A 577 -21.81 14.16 -13.23
CA ALA A 577 -22.44 15.42 -12.81
C ALA A 577 -21.40 16.48 -12.38
N ILE A 578 -20.24 16.07 -11.89
CA ILE A 578 -19.21 17.01 -11.40
C ILE A 578 -18.09 17.24 -12.41
N VAL A 579 -17.96 16.40 -13.45
CA VAL A 579 -16.93 16.53 -14.50
C VAL A 579 -16.85 17.95 -15.08
N PRO A 580 -17.96 18.67 -15.37
CA PRO A 580 -17.91 20.05 -15.86
C PRO A 580 -17.34 21.06 -14.87
N HIS A 581 -17.23 20.72 -13.59
CA HIS A 581 -16.91 21.65 -12.49
C HIS A 581 -15.53 21.43 -11.86
N ILE A 582 -14.80 20.40 -12.28
CA ILE A 582 -13.53 20.00 -11.65
C ILE A 582 -12.30 20.28 -12.51
N GLY A 583 -12.47 20.80 -13.73
CA GLY A 583 -11.37 21.20 -14.62
C GLY A 583 -10.39 20.06 -14.96
N GLY A 584 -10.88 18.81 -14.96
CA GLY A 584 -10.06 17.61 -15.20
C GLY A 584 -9.30 17.08 -13.99
N GLN A 585 -9.53 17.60 -12.78
CA GLN A 585 -9.01 16.98 -11.54
C GLN A 585 -9.60 15.58 -11.35
N LYS A 586 -8.78 14.63 -10.90
CA LYS A 586 -9.18 13.22 -10.76
C LYS A 586 -9.37 12.77 -9.30
N GLY A 587 -8.96 13.58 -8.31
CA GLY A 587 -9.00 13.24 -6.88
C GLY A 587 -7.63 12.76 -6.38
N ALA A 588 -7.33 12.87 -5.08
CA ALA A 588 -6.13 12.37 -4.39
C ALA A 588 -6.57 11.27 -3.40
N PRO A 589 -5.92 10.09 -3.30
CA PRO A 589 -6.35 9.09 -2.34
C PRO A 589 -5.78 9.50 -0.99
N VAL A 590 -6.68 9.75 -0.05
CA VAL A 590 -6.34 10.09 1.32
C VAL A 590 -6.77 8.94 2.21
N GLU A 591 -5.79 8.21 2.72
CA GLU A 591 -6.05 7.33 3.85
C GLU A 591 -6.39 8.23 5.04
N MET A 592 -7.66 8.19 5.41
CA MET A 592 -8.25 8.84 6.54
C MET A 592 -8.60 7.78 7.54
N ARG A 593 -7.65 7.52 8.41
CA ARG A 593 -7.98 6.87 9.64
C ARG A 593 -8.79 7.86 10.46
N TRP A 594 -10.08 7.60 10.61
CA TRP A 594 -11.04 8.36 11.41
C TRP A 594 -10.71 8.15 12.89
N LEU A 595 -9.51 8.59 13.23
CA LEU A 595 -8.82 8.17 14.41
C LEU A 595 -9.48 8.90 15.56
N THR A 596 -10.36 8.18 16.22
CA THR A 596 -10.06 7.56 17.51
C THR A 596 -11.31 6.95 18.13
N THR A 597 -12.49 7.19 17.58
CA THR A 597 -13.70 6.51 18.03
C THR A 597 -13.59 5.04 17.65
N ARG A 598 -13.75 4.15 18.63
CA ARG A 598 -13.90 2.71 18.39
C ARG A 598 -15.39 2.45 18.40
N ALA A 599 -15.91 1.71 17.43
CA ALA A 599 -17.27 1.23 17.56
C ALA A 599 -17.26 0.10 18.61
N THR A 600 -17.83 0.39 19.77
CA THR A 600 -17.92 -0.49 20.94
C THR A 600 -19.33 -1.05 21.13
N GLU A 601 -20.32 -0.43 20.49
CA GLU A 601 -21.74 -0.77 20.57
C GLU A 601 -22.32 -1.02 19.18
N ALA A 602 -23.40 -1.80 19.09
CA ALA A 602 -24.08 -2.05 17.82
C ALA A 602 -24.68 -0.75 17.25
N GLY A 603 -24.59 -0.55 15.94
CA GLY A 603 -25.11 0.62 15.23
C GLY A 603 -24.17 1.84 15.22
N GLN A 604 -23.11 1.85 16.04
CA GLN A 604 -22.11 2.91 16.01
C GLN A 604 -21.34 2.91 14.68
N LEU A 605 -21.06 1.73 14.11
CA LEU A 605 -20.31 1.60 12.86
C LEU A 605 -21.00 2.32 11.69
N ARG A 606 -22.31 2.15 11.56
CA ARG A 606 -23.14 2.83 10.55
C ARG A 606 -23.04 4.35 10.64
N SER A 607 -23.14 4.91 11.85
CA SER A 607 -23.02 6.36 12.07
C SER A 607 -21.63 6.88 11.70
N MET A 608 -20.59 6.11 12.02
CA MET A 608 -19.21 6.46 11.69
C MET A 608 -18.97 6.43 10.18
N PHE A 609 -19.39 5.37 9.49
CA PHE A 609 -19.31 5.28 8.03
C PHE A 609 -20.04 6.45 7.38
N LYS A 610 -21.26 6.75 7.84
CA LYS A 610 -22.03 7.90 7.34
C LYS A 610 -21.27 9.22 7.50
N THR A 611 -20.68 9.46 8.66
CA THR A 611 -19.97 10.74 8.90
C THR A 611 -18.75 10.85 7.97
N ILE A 612 -17.99 9.77 7.78
CA ILE A 612 -16.85 9.72 6.85
C ILE A 612 -17.32 10.02 5.42
N THR A 613 -18.38 9.34 4.97
CA THR A 613 -18.95 9.52 3.63
C THR A 613 -19.47 10.94 3.43
N ASP A 614 -20.16 11.52 4.41
CA ASP A 614 -20.69 12.88 4.34
C ASP A 614 -19.56 13.92 4.23
N GLU A 615 -18.47 13.78 4.97
CA GLU A 615 -17.34 14.70 4.89
C GLU A 615 -16.54 14.55 3.59
N ALA A 616 -16.35 13.32 3.09
CA ALA A 616 -15.77 13.10 1.77
C ALA A 616 -16.63 13.74 0.67
N ARG A 617 -17.95 13.54 0.71
CA ARG A 617 -18.90 14.12 -0.24
C ARG A 617 -18.89 15.65 -0.19
N LYS A 618 -18.90 16.25 1.00
CA LYS A 618 -18.79 17.72 1.18
C LYS A 618 -17.51 18.27 0.54
N ALA A 619 -16.38 17.63 0.80
CA ALA A 619 -15.11 18.04 0.21
C ALA A 619 -15.14 17.95 -1.33
N ASN A 620 -15.73 16.89 -1.87
CA ASN A 620 -15.83 16.62 -3.29
C ASN A 620 -16.84 17.50 -4.05
N LEU A 621 -17.84 18.05 -3.35
CA LEU A 621 -18.83 18.99 -3.91
C LEU A 621 -18.47 20.47 -3.71
N ALA A 622 -17.33 20.79 -3.09
CA ALA A 622 -16.98 22.16 -2.70
C ALA A 622 -16.90 23.16 -3.87
N THR A 623 -16.58 22.69 -5.08
CA THR A 623 -16.48 23.52 -6.29
C THR A 623 -17.73 23.46 -7.19
N VAL A 624 -18.73 22.66 -6.81
CA VAL A 624 -19.94 22.40 -7.59
C VAL A 624 -21.03 23.42 -7.19
N PRO A 625 -21.80 23.97 -8.15
CA PRO A 625 -22.87 24.92 -7.85
C PRO A 625 -23.88 24.38 -6.84
N SER A 626 -24.35 25.21 -5.90
CA SER A 626 -25.18 24.77 -4.76
C SER A 626 -26.44 24.01 -5.15
N ALA A 627 -27.11 24.40 -6.24
CA ALA A 627 -28.30 23.70 -6.74
C ALA A 627 -27.99 22.28 -7.23
N GLU A 628 -26.84 22.09 -7.89
CA GLU A 628 -26.42 20.77 -8.38
C GLU A 628 -25.88 19.90 -7.24
N SER A 629 -25.07 20.49 -6.34
CA SER A 629 -24.61 19.83 -5.12
C SER A 629 -25.78 19.33 -4.26
N ALA A 630 -26.85 20.11 -4.15
CA ALA A 630 -28.05 19.71 -3.41
C ALA A 630 -28.77 18.51 -4.06
N ARG A 631 -28.87 18.47 -5.40
CA ARG A 631 -29.47 17.33 -6.11
C ARG A 631 -28.64 16.06 -5.96
N ILE A 632 -27.32 16.17 -6.09
CA ILE A 632 -26.41 15.04 -5.88
C ILE A 632 -26.55 14.52 -4.45
N TRP A 633 -26.59 15.41 -3.46
CA TRP A 633 -26.78 15.05 -2.06
C TRP A 633 -28.12 14.34 -1.82
N GLU A 634 -29.21 14.88 -2.36
CA GLU A 634 -30.55 14.31 -2.24
C GLU A 634 -30.62 12.91 -2.87
N ALA A 635 -30.07 12.74 -4.07
CA ALA A 635 -30.04 11.45 -4.75
C ALA A 635 -29.18 10.43 -3.98
N ALA A 636 -28.01 10.83 -3.47
CA ALA A 636 -27.12 9.95 -2.72
C ALA A 636 -27.71 9.48 -1.39
N THR A 637 -28.58 10.30 -0.78
CA THR A 637 -29.22 10.05 0.52
C THR A 637 -30.65 9.51 0.42
N ASP A 638 -31.21 9.38 -0.79
CA ASP A 638 -32.56 8.85 -1.02
C ASP A 638 -32.65 7.37 -0.60
N PRO A 639 -33.45 7.02 0.42
CA PRO A 639 -33.61 5.64 0.87
C PRO A 639 -34.33 4.74 -0.15
N ASN A 640 -35.01 5.33 -1.14
CA ASN A 640 -35.76 4.62 -2.18
C ASN A 640 -34.98 4.49 -3.49
N ALA A 641 -33.84 5.17 -3.62
CA ALA A 641 -32.99 5.01 -4.79
C ALA A 641 -32.51 3.55 -4.85
N ALA A 642 -32.58 2.95 -6.04
CA ALA A 642 -32.02 1.62 -6.26
C ALA A 642 -30.52 1.70 -5.91
N ALA A 643 -30.09 0.94 -4.90
CA ALA A 643 -28.68 0.86 -4.55
C ALA A 643 -27.91 0.50 -5.82
N ALA A 644 -27.09 1.41 -6.33
CA ALA A 644 -26.19 1.09 -7.41
C ALA A 644 -25.38 -0.13 -6.95
N ALA A 645 -25.46 -1.23 -7.71
CA ALA A 645 -24.66 -2.40 -7.41
C ALA A 645 -23.21 -1.93 -7.31
N GLY A 646 -22.62 -2.02 -6.11
CA GLY A 646 -21.21 -1.71 -5.90
C GLY A 646 -20.43 -2.34 -7.04
N GLY A 647 -19.69 -1.53 -7.80
CA GLY A 647 -19.08 -1.95 -9.04
C GLY A 647 -18.40 -3.30 -8.83
N GLN A 648 -18.68 -4.28 -9.70
CA GLN A 648 -17.97 -5.56 -9.69
C GLN A 648 -16.52 -5.31 -10.13
N GLY A 649 -15.74 -4.76 -9.21
CA GLY A 649 -14.35 -4.42 -9.39
C GLY A 649 -13.49 -5.51 -8.76
N VAL A 650 -12.71 -6.18 -9.58
CA VAL A 650 -11.68 -7.18 -9.22
C VAL A 650 -10.50 -6.53 -8.45
N HIS A 651 -10.78 -5.50 -7.64
CA HIS A 651 -9.80 -4.52 -7.14
C HIS A 651 -9.33 -4.79 -5.69
N GLN A 652 -9.79 -5.88 -5.08
CA GLN A 652 -9.57 -6.17 -3.65
C GLN A 652 -8.12 -6.57 -3.29
N ALA A 653 -7.31 -7.07 -4.22
CA ALA A 653 -5.95 -7.54 -3.91
C ALA A 653 -4.86 -6.44 -3.97
N GLU A 654 -5.09 -5.36 -4.74
CA GLU A 654 -4.07 -4.32 -4.97
C GLU A 654 -4.00 -3.28 -3.83
N MET A 655 -5.09 -3.12 -3.07
CA MET A 655 -5.11 -2.30 -1.85
C MET A 655 -4.25 -2.89 -0.72
N MET A 656 -4.10 -4.22 -0.66
CA MET A 656 -3.40 -4.94 0.42
C MET A 656 -1.88 -4.72 0.42
N GLU A 657 -1.32 -4.26 -0.70
CA GLU A 657 0.12 -4.04 -0.85
C GLU A 657 0.59 -2.62 -0.50
N MET A 658 -0.25 -1.66 -0.05
CA MET A 658 0.15 -0.30 0.38
C MET A 658 0.64 -0.21 1.83
#